data_AF-A0A512DC56-F1
#
_entry.id   AF-A0A512DC56-F1
#
_cell.length_a   1.000
_cell.length_b   1.000
_cell.length_c   1.000
_cell.angle_alpha   90.00
_cell.angle_beta   90.00
_cell.angle_gamma   90.00
#
_symmetry.space_group_name_H-M   'P 1'
#
loop_
_entity.id
_entity.type
_entity.pdbx_description
1 polymer ?
#
loop_
_entity_poly.entity_id
_entity_poly.type
_entity_poly.pdbx_seq_one_letter_code
_entity_poly.pdbx_strand_id
1 'polypeptide(L)'
;MTDIDEVLALGRVRSVFQPIVELDSGAVVAYEALARGPRGPLERPDLLFAAAREAGRLRELDELCRRTALRTAITAGVLAPLTLFVNVEPEVLDTAPLEELLAISAAAPRDLQVVLEITERAIAARPAELLATVQRLRAAGWRIALDDVGADDLSLAFMPLLRPDIIKLDLRLVQQRPGPELAEIMNAVNAEAERAGTVVLAEGIEHEGHLTMALALGARLGQGWLFGRPSDGLAPGLPTAPLQLRTPPVVREQASPFACLPEGTPLRRSTKALLIEVSKHLEREAMRLGSTCTVVSAFQEARHFTPATAHRYRELVARVGFVAAIGEGLPAEPVAGVRGADLAADDAVRGEWDVAVLAPHFAAALLARDLGDTGPDRERMFEFALTYDREVVADAAQALMSRVLPRDALRLVAPDAADADAGGGVVPGRHDAPQPAAGGTERTLRRALAATGNGVTISDVTRPDQPLVYVNTAFERLAGLRAEEALGRNCRFLQGPDTDAAAVERLRSAIAEGREARETVLNYRGPERTPWWNEVYVAPVFDDDGRLVQYIGVQNDVTVRVDAAERLRVEHERSQSYLREVERLAYRDPLTGLLNRRRLTESLEATLLQAQVAETGVALLYVDLDGFKQVNDLHGHAVGDELLQAAADRLRTRLRRGDLIARLGGDEFLVILPAVDQEEARAEGERVAGQLADALCQPLTTTRGTVSVRASIGVSAYPQDGSDFDGLVHAADRRMYRAKARHGAEEPASGR
;
A
#
# COMPACT_ATOMS: atom_id res chain seq x y z
N MET A 1 27.36 23.42 -42.19
CA MET A 1 26.25 22.74 -41.51
C MET A 1 25.75 23.70 -40.47
N THR A 2 24.44 23.98 -40.42
CA THR A 2 23.87 24.86 -39.40
C THR A 2 24.01 24.18 -38.05
N ASP A 3 24.76 24.82 -37.15
CA ASP A 3 24.99 24.37 -35.79
C ASP A 3 23.88 24.91 -34.87
N ILE A 4 23.60 24.22 -33.75
CA ILE A 4 22.56 24.61 -32.81
C ILE A 4 22.81 26.02 -32.23
N ASP A 5 24.07 26.40 -32.05
CA ASP A 5 24.45 27.75 -31.62
C ASP A 5 24.01 28.84 -32.63
N GLU A 6 24.11 28.56 -33.93
CA GLU A 6 23.63 29.46 -34.98
C GLU A 6 22.10 29.55 -34.97
N VAL A 7 21.41 28.44 -34.72
CA VAL A 7 19.94 28.41 -34.61
C VAL A 7 19.46 29.30 -33.46
N LEU A 8 20.08 29.18 -32.28
CA LEU A 8 19.72 29.94 -31.09
C LEU A 8 20.06 31.43 -31.25
N ALA A 9 21.29 31.75 -31.69
CA ALA A 9 21.74 33.13 -31.84
C ALA A 9 20.91 33.93 -32.85
N LEU A 10 20.42 33.28 -33.91
CA LEU A 10 19.62 33.92 -34.95
C LEU A 10 18.11 33.72 -34.77
N GLY A 11 17.68 33.00 -33.73
CA GLY A 11 16.27 32.69 -33.47
C GLY A 11 15.59 31.91 -34.61
N ARG A 12 16.30 31.00 -35.29
CA ARG A 12 15.84 30.28 -36.48
C ARG A 12 14.95 29.07 -36.15
N VAL A 13 13.94 29.29 -35.33
CA VAL A 13 12.87 28.32 -35.05
C VAL A 13 11.56 28.89 -35.60
N ARG A 14 10.74 28.04 -36.22
CA ARG A 14 9.37 28.36 -36.60
C ARG A 14 8.39 27.38 -35.97
N SER A 15 7.15 27.80 -35.79
CA SER A 15 6.08 26.94 -35.30
C SER A 15 5.09 26.66 -36.43
N VAL A 16 4.75 25.40 -36.61
CA VAL A 16 3.64 24.96 -37.47
C VAL A 16 2.52 24.40 -36.59
N PHE A 17 1.28 24.44 -37.07
CA PHE A 17 0.10 24.07 -36.32
C PHE A 17 -0.57 22.84 -36.91
N GLN A 18 -0.92 21.88 -36.05
CA GLN A 18 -1.70 20.71 -36.42
C GLN A 18 -3.08 20.75 -35.72
N PRO A 19 -4.20 20.56 -36.46
CA PRO A 19 -5.53 20.65 -35.87
C PRO A 19 -5.83 19.46 -34.95
N ILE A 20 -6.48 19.76 -33.83
CA ILE A 20 -7.10 18.80 -32.91
C ILE A 20 -8.61 18.98 -33.04
N VAL A 21 -9.31 17.87 -33.30
CA VAL A 21 -10.75 17.87 -33.55
C VAL A 21 -11.51 17.16 -32.44
N GLU A 22 -12.75 17.58 -32.20
CA GLU A 22 -13.72 16.78 -31.46
C GLU A 22 -14.24 15.67 -32.38
N LEU A 23 -14.06 14.40 -31.97
CA LEU A 23 -14.26 13.25 -32.85
C LEU A 23 -15.72 13.06 -33.28
N ASP A 24 -16.68 13.41 -32.42
CA ASP A 24 -18.11 13.27 -32.70
C ASP A 24 -18.63 14.31 -33.70
N SER A 25 -18.15 15.55 -33.60
CA SER A 25 -18.63 16.67 -34.42
C SER A 25 -17.75 16.98 -35.63
N GLY A 26 -16.50 16.54 -35.61
CA GLY A 26 -15.47 16.89 -36.59
C GLY A 26 -15.01 18.35 -36.51
N ALA A 27 -15.43 19.09 -35.48
CA ALA A 27 -15.04 20.49 -35.30
C ALA A 27 -13.63 20.60 -34.75
N VAL A 28 -12.85 21.54 -35.29
CA VAL A 28 -11.54 21.90 -34.76
C VAL A 28 -11.74 22.69 -33.47
N VAL A 29 -11.20 22.17 -32.38
CA VAL A 29 -11.28 22.79 -31.05
C VAL A 29 -9.95 23.38 -30.59
N ALA A 30 -8.85 22.87 -31.14
CA ALA A 30 -7.51 23.29 -30.75
C ALA A 30 -6.48 23.08 -31.87
N TYR A 31 -5.30 23.66 -31.67
CA TYR A 31 -4.12 23.42 -32.49
C TYR A 31 -2.90 23.11 -31.62
N GLU A 32 -2.13 22.11 -32.00
CA GLU A 32 -0.82 21.84 -31.42
C GLU A 32 0.27 22.61 -32.16
N ALA A 33 1.11 23.33 -31.41
CA ALA A 33 2.28 24.00 -31.95
C ALA A 33 3.48 23.05 -32.00
N LEU A 34 3.94 22.76 -33.21
CA LEU A 34 5.10 21.91 -33.46
C LEU A 34 6.29 22.75 -33.92
N ALA A 35 7.40 22.67 -33.18
CA ALA A 35 8.63 23.37 -33.53
C ALA A 35 9.26 22.82 -34.82
N ARG A 36 9.84 23.68 -35.63
CA ARG A 36 10.65 23.33 -36.81
C ARG A 36 11.91 24.19 -36.81
N GLY A 37 13.06 23.54 -36.94
CA GLY A 37 14.31 24.27 -37.12
C GLY A 37 14.47 24.81 -38.55
N PRO A 38 15.66 25.32 -38.90
CA PRO A 38 15.94 25.79 -40.24
C PRO A 38 15.98 24.61 -41.22
N ARG A 39 15.70 24.89 -42.50
CA ARG A 39 15.75 23.87 -43.57
C ARG A 39 17.08 23.11 -43.54
N GLY A 40 17.00 21.78 -43.50
CA GLY A 40 18.16 20.90 -43.35
C GLY A 40 17.88 19.80 -42.32
N PRO A 41 18.93 19.10 -41.83
CA PRO A 41 18.76 18.02 -40.85
C PRO A 41 18.05 18.49 -39.56
N LEU A 42 18.37 19.69 -39.08
CA LEU A 42 17.76 20.29 -37.88
C LEU A 42 16.34 20.83 -38.10
N GLU A 43 15.77 20.71 -39.31
CA GLU A 43 14.35 21.02 -39.52
C GLU A 43 13.44 20.06 -38.74
N ARG A 44 13.91 18.82 -38.58
CA ARG A 44 13.27 17.76 -37.81
C ARG A 44 13.38 18.03 -36.31
N PRO A 45 12.26 18.01 -35.56
CA PRO A 45 12.27 18.27 -34.12
C PRO A 45 13.18 17.31 -33.34
N ASP A 46 13.12 16.01 -33.65
CA ASP A 46 13.90 15.00 -32.94
C ASP A 46 15.42 15.26 -33.04
N LEU A 47 15.90 15.64 -34.21
CA LEU A 47 17.31 15.98 -34.44
C LEU A 47 17.69 17.35 -33.83
N LEU A 48 16.77 18.32 -33.87
CA LEU A 48 16.98 19.64 -33.28
C LEU A 48 17.16 19.57 -31.76
N PHE A 49 16.27 18.84 -31.08
CA PHE A 49 16.32 18.65 -29.63
C PHE A 49 17.49 17.76 -29.21
N ALA A 50 17.83 16.73 -29.99
CA ALA A 50 19.03 15.92 -29.75
C ALA A 50 20.30 16.78 -29.81
N ALA A 51 20.45 17.62 -30.84
CA ALA A 51 21.61 18.52 -30.97
C ALA A 51 21.69 19.53 -29.81
N ALA A 52 20.55 20.09 -29.37
CA ALA A 52 20.52 20.99 -28.22
C ALA A 52 20.91 20.30 -26.90
N ARG A 53 20.50 19.03 -26.71
CA ARG A 53 20.89 18.25 -25.54
C ARG A 53 22.38 17.93 -25.55
N GLU A 54 22.94 17.51 -26.68
CA GLU A 54 24.38 17.28 -26.84
C GLU A 54 25.22 18.54 -26.58
N ALA A 55 24.70 19.71 -26.96
CA ALA A 55 25.34 21.00 -26.72
C ALA A 55 25.07 21.60 -25.32
N GLY A 56 24.21 20.99 -24.50
CA GLY A 56 23.81 21.55 -23.19
C GLY A 56 22.97 22.83 -23.28
N ARG A 57 22.28 23.05 -24.41
CA ARG A 57 21.49 24.27 -24.72
C ARG A 57 19.98 24.00 -24.82
N LEU A 58 19.52 22.87 -24.28
CA LEU A 58 18.12 22.45 -24.32
C LEU A 58 17.16 23.50 -23.75
N ARG A 59 17.54 24.15 -22.64
CA ARG A 59 16.76 25.23 -22.00
C ARG A 59 16.47 26.40 -22.95
N GLU A 60 17.51 26.89 -23.64
CA GLU A 60 17.39 28.04 -24.53
C GLU A 60 16.60 27.71 -25.79
N LEU A 61 16.72 26.49 -26.29
CA LEU A 61 15.91 26.02 -27.41
C LEU A 61 14.44 25.93 -27.01
N ASP A 62 14.14 25.32 -25.88
CA ASP A 62 12.78 25.11 -25.40
C ASP A 62 12.08 26.45 -25.10
N GLU A 63 12.79 27.41 -24.52
CA GLU A 63 12.33 28.80 -24.37
C GLU A 63 12.01 29.46 -25.72
N LEU A 64 12.94 29.38 -26.68
CA LEU A 64 12.76 29.93 -28.02
C LEU A 64 11.54 29.30 -28.72
N CYS A 65 11.36 27.98 -28.61
CA CYS A 65 10.23 27.23 -29.15
C CYS A 65 8.90 27.74 -28.59
N ARG A 66 8.76 27.83 -27.26
CA ARG A 66 7.52 28.30 -26.62
C ARG A 66 7.18 29.74 -26.98
N ARG A 67 8.16 30.64 -26.91
CA ARG A 67 7.96 32.06 -27.26
C ARG A 67 7.55 32.22 -28.72
N THR A 68 8.12 31.40 -29.60
CA THR A 68 7.76 31.38 -31.03
C THR A 68 6.37 30.80 -31.24
N ALA A 69 5.99 29.72 -30.54
CA ALA A 69 4.67 29.12 -30.61
C ALA A 69 3.58 30.13 -30.24
N LEU A 70 3.72 30.80 -29.10
CA LEU A 70 2.72 31.76 -28.59
C LEU A 70 2.58 32.97 -29.52
N ARG A 71 3.69 33.57 -29.97
CA ARG A 71 3.66 34.71 -30.90
C ARG A 71 3.06 34.34 -32.26
N THR A 72 3.41 33.17 -32.78
CA THR A 72 2.92 32.70 -34.08
C THR A 72 1.44 32.34 -33.99
N ALA A 73 0.99 31.75 -32.88
CA ALA A 73 -0.41 31.42 -32.63
C ALA A 73 -1.31 32.65 -32.66
N ILE A 74 -0.90 33.73 -31.98
CA ILE A 74 -1.61 35.02 -31.99
C ILE A 74 -1.71 35.57 -33.42
N THR A 75 -0.60 35.53 -34.17
CA THR A 75 -0.55 36.04 -35.55
C THR A 75 -1.38 35.19 -36.51
N ALA A 76 -1.43 33.88 -36.28
CA ALA A 76 -2.20 32.92 -37.08
C ALA A 76 -3.68 32.88 -36.70
N GLY A 77 -4.11 33.58 -35.65
CA GLY A 77 -5.50 33.61 -35.19
C GLY A 77 -5.93 32.38 -34.37
N VAL A 78 -5.00 31.65 -33.76
CA VAL A 78 -5.30 30.61 -32.77
C VAL A 78 -5.67 31.28 -31.44
N LEU A 79 -6.87 31.85 -31.41
CA LEU A 79 -7.47 32.56 -30.29
C LEU A 79 -8.88 31.99 -30.03
N ALA A 80 -9.48 32.33 -28.89
CA ALA A 80 -10.81 31.87 -28.52
C ALA A 80 -11.80 32.03 -29.70
N PRO A 81 -12.57 30.98 -30.02
CA PRO A 81 -12.83 29.79 -29.20
C PRO A 81 -11.75 28.69 -29.24
N LEU A 82 -10.70 28.83 -30.04
CA LEU A 82 -9.65 27.81 -30.19
C LEU A 82 -8.65 27.81 -29.03
N THR A 83 -8.17 26.62 -28.69
CA THR A 83 -7.10 26.43 -27.70
C THR A 83 -5.77 26.10 -28.37
N LEU A 84 -4.66 26.58 -27.79
CA LEU A 84 -3.30 26.28 -28.24
C LEU A 84 -2.66 25.21 -27.32
N PHE A 85 -2.14 24.15 -27.92
CA PHE A 85 -1.33 23.14 -27.22
C PHE A 85 0.16 23.45 -27.46
N VAL A 86 0.94 23.45 -26.38
CA VAL A 86 2.36 23.81 -26.39
C VAL A 86 3.16 22.77 -25.62
N ASN A 87 4.10 22.13 -26.29
CA ASN A 87 5.05 21.20 -25.70
C ASN A 87 6.03 21.89 -24.73
N VAL A 88 6.34 21.23 -23.62
CA VAL A 88 7.35 21.63 -22.63
C VAL A 88 8.25 20.44 -22.30
N GLU A 89 9.55 20.67 -22.32
CA GLU A 89 10.52 19.68 -21.85
C GLU A 89 10.65 19.75 -20.31
N PRO A 90 10.33 18.69 -19.54
CA PRO A 90 10.38 18.76 -18.09
C PRO A 90 11.80 18.98 -17.53
N GLU A 91 12.84 18.56 -18.27
CA GLU A 91 14.25 18.75 -17.88
C GLU A 91 14.65 20.23 -17.68
N VAL A 92 13.89 21.18 -18.24
CA VAL A 92 14.26 22.60 -18.21
C VAL A 92 13.62 23.39 -17.06
N LEU A 93 12.80 22.76 -16.21
CA LEU A 93 11.90 23.42 -15.23
C LEU A 93 12.56 23.94 -13.93
N ASP A 94 13.89 23.96 -13.84
CA ASP A 94 14.62 24.09 -12.57
C ASP A 94 14.38 25.34 -11.70
N THR A 95 14.61 26.56 -12.21
CA THR A 95 14.68 27.73 -11.29
C THR A 95 14.31 29.08 -11.90
N ALA A 96 14.19 29.22 -13.23
CA ALA A 96 13.92 30.49 -13.91
C ALA A 96 12.96 30.52 -15.13
N PRO A 97 12.39 29.42 -15.68
CA PRO A 97 11.45 29.51 -16.82
C PRO A 97 10.08 30.10 -16.48
N LEU A 98 9.74 30.12 -15.18
CA LEU A 98 8.38 30.39 -14.73
C LEU A 98 8.01 31.87 -14.77
N GLU A 99 8.91 32.77 -14.39
CA GLU A 99 8.64 34.22 -14.47
C GLU A 99 8.35 34.63 -15.92
N GLU A 100 9.03 34.02 -16.88
CA GLU A 100 8.79 34.26 -18.29
C GLU A 100 7.48 33.63 -18.77
N LEU A 101 7.16 32.38 -18.38
CA LEU A 101 5.86 31.77 -18.69
C LEU A 101 4.70 32.59 -18.11
N LEU A 102 4.84 33.09 -16.88
CA LEU A 102 3.88 33.97 -16.24
C LEU A 102 3.84 35.36 -16.91
N ALA A 103 4.99 35.90 -17.35
CA ALA A 103 5.04 37.16 -18.08
C ALA A 103 4.39 37.04 -19.46
N ILE A 104 4.59 35.93 -20.16
CA ILE A 104 3.94 35.65 -21.44
C ILE A 104 2.44 35.42 -21.20
N SER A 105 2.04 34.69 -20.16
CA SER A 105 0.63 34.54 -19.77
C SER A 105 -0.02 35.89 -19.45
N ALA A 106 0.65 36.75 -18.68
CA ALA A 106 0.16 38.07 -18.32
C ALA A 106 0.10 39.04 -19.51
N ALA A 107 0.99 38.89 -20.49
CA ALA A 107 1.03 39.67 -21.73
C ALA A 107 0.15 39.10 -22.85
N ALA A 108 -0.31 37.85 -22.71
CA ALA A 108 -1.15 37.19 -23.70
C ALA A 108 -2.54 37.85 -23.76
N PRO A 109 -3.18 37.87 -24.95
CA PRO A 109 -4.58 38.23 -25.07
C PRO A 109 -5.44 37.37 -24.13
N ARG A 110 -6.48 37.94 -23.51
CA ARG A 110 -7.39 37.22 -22.58
C ARG A 110 -8.10 36.03 -23.23
N ASP A 111 -8.18 36.09 -24.55
CA ASP A 111 -8.74 35.13 -25.48
C ASP A 111 -7.74 34.05 -25.92
N LEU A 112 -6.47 34.12 -25.53
CA LEU A 112 -5.53 33.01 -25.73
C LEU A 112 -5.71 31.95 -24.64
N GLN A 113 -6.17 30.77 -25.03
CA GLN A 113 -6.26 29.61 -24.14
C GLN A 113 -5.09 28.66 -24.41
N VAL A 114 -4.38 28.25 -23.35
CA VAL A 114 -3.17 27.42 -23.47
C VAL A 114 -3.31 26.13 -22.67
N VAL A 115 -2.96 25.02 -23.32
CA VAL A 115 -2.71 23.71 -22.73
C VAL A 115 -1.21 23.43 -22.88
N LEU A 116 -0.52 23.17 -21.78
CA LEU A 116 0.87 22.72 -21.81
C LEU A 116 0.95 21.21 -21.80
N GLU A 117 1.70 20.65 -22.73
CA GLU A 117 1.95 19.22 -22.84
C GLU A 117 3.25 18.88 -22.10
N ILE A 118 3.14 17.95 -21.15
CA ILE A 118 4.25 17.42 -20.37
C ILE A 118 4.60 16.06 -20.95
N THR A 119 5.81 15.92 -21.47
CA THR A 119 6.31 14.65 -22.00
C THR A 119 6.75 13.72 -20.88
N GLU A 120 6.62 12.42 -21.10
CA GLU A 120 6.91 11.39 -20.10
C GLU A 120 8.40 11.30 -19.69
N ARG A 121 9.32 11.58 -20.62
CA ARG A 121 10.75 11.18 -20.56
C ARG A 121 11.56 11.79 -19.41
N ALA A 122 11.00 12.74 -18.66
CA ALA A 122 11.68 13.39 -17.54
C ALA A 122 10.81 13.59 -16.29
N ILE A 123 9.59 13.04 -16.26
CA ILE A 123 8.65 13.21 -15.12
C ILE A 123 9.27 12.73 -13.81
N ALA A 124 9.92 11.57 -13.83
CA ALA A 124 10.54 10.96 -12.64
C ALA A 124 11.94 11.48 -12.31
N ALA A 125 12.58 12.23 -13.22
CA ALA A 125 13.93 12.76 -12.99
C ALA A 125 13.91 13.89 -11.95
N ARG A 126 12.86 14.71 -12.02
CA ARG A 126 12.73 16.02 -11.34
C ARG A 126 11.30 16.27 -10.84
N PRO A 127 10.75 15.37 -10.01
CA PRO A 127 9.30 15.37 -9.71
C PRO A 127 8.86 16.59 -8.87
N ALA A 128 9.72 17.07 -7.96
CA ALA A 128 9.44 18.23 -7.12
C ALA A 128 9.24 19.50 -7.97
N GLU A 129 10.18 19.80 -8.88
CA GLU A 129 10.10 20.99 -9.72
C GLU A 129 8.96 20.91 -10.74
N LEU A 130 8.70 19.72 -11.29
CA LEU A 130 7.58 19.50 -12.19
C LEU A 130 6.24 19.83 -11.52
N LEU A 131 5.98 19.26 -10.34
CA LEU A 131 4.72 19.47 -9.62
C LEU A 131 4.54 20.94 -9.20
N ALA A 132 5.60 21.60 -8.75
CA ALA A 132 5.57 23.03 -8.41
C ALA A 132 5.28 23.90 -9.65
N THR A 133 5.86 23.56 -10.80
CA THR A 133 5.61 24.26 -12.06
C THR A 133 4.15 24.10 -12.49
N VAL A 134 3.64 22.86 -12.45
CA VAL A 134 2.23 22.55 -12.78
C VAL A 134 1.26 23.36 -11.91
N GLN A 135 1.46 23.38 -10.59
CA GLN A 135 0.60 24.14 -9.67
C GLN A 135 0.55 25.64 -10.02
N ARG A 136 1.70 26.26 -10.30
CA ARG A 136 1.78 27.69 -10.60
C ARG A 136 1.19 28.04 -11.97
N LEU A 137 1.35 27.18 -12.96
CA LEU A 137 0.72 27.33 -14.28
C LEU A 137 -0.81 27.25 -14.19
N ARG A 138 -1.33 26.32 -13.37
CA ARG A 138 -2.77 26.24 -13.09
C ARG A 138 -3.28 27.50 -12.41
N ALA A 139 -2.52 28.07 -11.46
CA ALA A 139 -2.85 29.35 -10.84
C ALA A 139 -2.91 30.52 -11.84
N ALA A 140 -2.16 30.43 -12.95
CA ALA A 140 -2.20 31.38 -14.07
C ALA A 140 -3.33 31.11 -15.09
N GLY A 141 -4.17 30.09 -14.86
CA GLY A 141 -5.30 29.73 -15.72
C GLY A 141 -4.97 28.80 -16.88
N TRP A 142 -3.73 28.32 -16.99
CA TRP A 142 -3.33 27.39 -18.03
C TRP A 142 -3.70 25.95 -17.68
N ARG A 143 -3.86 25.12 -18.70
CA ARG A 143 -4.24 23.71 -18.60
C ARG A 143 -3.05 22.80 -18.83
N ILE A 144 -3.16 21.57 -18.37
CA ILE A 144 -2.07 20.58 -18.45
C ILE A 144 -2.56 19.36 -19.23
N ALA A 145 -1.78 18.94 -20.21
CA ALA A 145 -1.91 17.67 -20.91
C ALA A 145 -0.73 16.76 -20.54
N LEU A 146 -1.02 15.48 -20.35
CA LEU A 146 0.00 14.44 -20.24
C LEU A 146 0.16 13.78 -21.60
N ASP A 147 1.37 13.81 -22.15
CA ASP A 147 1.67 13.37 -23.52
C ASP A 147 2.29 11.96 -23.57
N ASP A 148 2.20 11.30 -24.73
CA ASP A 148 2.74 9.95 -25.00
C ASP A 148 2.29 8.87 -24.00
N VAL A 149 1.07 8.95 -23.44
CA VAL A 149 0.60 7.96 -22.45
C VAL A 149 0.52 6.57 -23.07
N GLY A 150 1.11 5.59 -22.37
CA GLY A 150 1.28 4.21 -22.83
C GLY A 150 2.62 3.94 -23.52
N ALA A 151 3.52 4.92 -23.56
CA ALA A 151 4.88 4.71 -24.04
C ALA A 151 5.83 4.13 -22.99
N ASP A 152 5.66 4.54 -21.73
CA ASP A 152 6.33 4.05 -20.53
C ASP A 152 5.32 4.05 -19.36
N ASP A 153 5.59 3.26 -18.32
CA ASP A 153 4.70 3.05 -17.17
C ASP A 153 4.72 4.24 -16.20
N LEU A 154 5.78 5.06 -16.25
CA LEU A 154 5.97 6.21 -15.35
C LEU A 154 4.91 7.28 -15.55
N SER A 155 4.44 7.51 -16.79
CA SER A 155 3.33 8.41 -17.09
C SER A 155 2.07 8.04 -16.32
N LEU A 156 1.74 6.75 -16.27
CA LEU A 156 0.59 6.22 -15.52
C LEU A 156 0.76 6.36 -14.01
N ALA A 157 1.98 6.15 -13.50
CA ALA A 157 2.28 6.27 -12.07
C ALA A 157 2.18 7.72 -11.55
N PHE A 158 2.49 8.71 -12.39
CA PHE A 158 2.44 10.14 -12.04
C PHE A 158 1.13 10.83 -12.38
N MET A 159 0.29 10.23 -13.23
CA MET A 159 -1.00 10.80 -13.63
C MET A 159 -1.87 11.27 -12.45
N PRO A 160 -2.00 10.51 -11.33
CA PRO A 160 -2.76 10.97 -10.17
C PRO A 160 -2.17 12.21 -9.45
N LEU A 161 -0.85 12.44 -9.57
CA LEU A 161 -0.17 13.60 -8.98
C LEU A 161 -0.25 14.83 -9.90
N LEU A 162 -0.12 14.63 -11.21
CA LEU A 162 -0.21 15.71 -12.19
C LEU A 162 -1.64 16.21 -12.40
N ARG A 163 -2.63 15.31 -12.20
CA ARG A 163 -4.06 15.57 -12.38
C ARG A 163 -4.33 16.25 -13.73
N PRO A 164 -3.97 15.63 -14.87
CA PRO A 164 -4.01 16.30 -16.18
C PRO A 164 -5.45 16.65 -16.60
N ASP A 165 -5.63 17.76 -17.29
CA ASP A 165 -6.92 18.12 -17.92
C ASP A 165 -7.17 17.28 -19.19
N ILE A 166 -6.08 16.89 -19.86
CA ILE A 166 -6.10 16.07 -21.08
C ILE A 166 -5.05 14.95 -20.97
N ILE A 167 -5.42 13.76 -21.42
CA ILE A 167 -4.49 12.64 -21.61
C ILE A 167 -4.37 12.39 -23.11
N LYS A 168 -3.14 12.47 -23.65
CA LYS A 168 -2.86 12.15 -25.05
C LYS A 168 -2.34 10.72 -25.13
N LEU A 169 -3.07 9.87 -25.85
CA LEU A 169 -2.72 8.47 -26.09
C LEU A 169 -1.67 8.39 -27.20
N ASP A 170 -0.57 7.67 -26.93
CA ASP A 170 0.48 7.38 -27.92
C ASP A 170 -0.16 6.71 -29.16
N LEU A 171 0.28 7.15 -30.35
CA LEU A 171 -0.24 6.66 -31.64
C LEU A 171 -0.23 5.12 -31.76
N ARG A 172 0.72 4.43 -31.10
CA ARG A 172 0.82 2.97 -31.13
C ARG A 172 -0.42 2.31 -30.55
N LEU A 173 -1.05 2.90 -29.54
CA LEU A 173 -2.29 2.38 -28.95
C LEU A 173 -3.44 2.40 -29.95
N VAL A 174 -3.44 3.38 -30.85
CA VAL A 174 -4.46 3.55 -31.90
C VAL A 174 -4.15 2.72 -33.15
N GLN A 175 -2.88 2.61 -33.53
CA GLN A 175 -2.44 2.01 -34.78
C GLN A 175 -2.10 0.51 -34.68
N GLN A 176 -1.76 0.00 -33.50
CA GLN A 176 -1.36 -1.40 -33.31
C GLN A 176 -2.53 -2.31 -32.93
N ARG A 177 -2.30 -3.62 -32.98
CA ARG A 177 -3.32 -4.60 -32.59
C ARG A 177 -3.47 -4.63 -31.06
N PRO A 178 -4.71 -4.71 -30.53
CA PRO A 178 -4.94 -4.80 -29.09
C PRO A 178 -4.22 -5.98 -28.42
N GLY A 179 -3.67 -5.74 -27.23
CA GLY A 179 -3.02 -6.74 -26.37
C GLY A 179 -3.30 -6.48 -24.88
N PRO A 180 -2.82 -7.33 -23.96
CA PRO A 180 -3.07 -7.19 -22.52
C PRO A 180 -2.58 -5.86 -21.93
N GLU A 181 -1.41 -5.39 -22.37
CA GLU A 181 -0.81 -4.11 -21.97
C GLU A 181 -1.72 -2.91 -22.31
N LEU A 182 -2.35 -2.92 -23.49
CA LEU A 182 -3.33 -1.90 -23.85
C LEU A 182 -4.51 -1.87 -22.86
N ALA A 183 -4.97 -3.02 -22.37
CA ALA A 183 -6.07 -3.06 -21.42
C ALA A 183 -5.68 -2.43 -20.07
N GLU A 184 -4.44 -2.63 -19.59
CA GLU A 184 -3.95 -2.01 -18.37
C GLU A 184 -3.85 -0.49 -18.49
N ILE A 185 -3.26 0.01 -19.58
CA ILE A 185 -3.19 1.44 -19.90
C ILE A 185 -4.61 2.02 -19.98
N MET A 186 -5.51 1.35 -20.70
CA MET A 186 -6.88 1.84 -20.88
C MET A 186 -7.68 1.84 -19.59
N ASN A 187 -7.53 0.84 -18.73
CA ASN A 187 -8.18 0.83 -17.43
C ASN A 187 -7.71 2.02 -16.58
N ALA A 188 -6.39 2.28 -16.55
CA ALA A 188 -5.83 3.42 -15.84
C ALA A 188 -6.34 4.76 -16.38
N VAL A 189 -6.29 4.96 -17.71
CA VAL A 189 -6.72 6.19 -18.38
C VAL A 189 -8.22 6.43 -18.20
N ASN A 190 -9.05 5.41 -18.40
CA ASN A 190 -10.50 5.53 -18.25
C ASN A 190 -10.89 5.84 -16.80
N ALA A 191 -10.26 5.20 -15.81
CA ALA A 191 -10.53 5.53 -14.41
C ALA A 191 -10.07 6.94 -14.01
N GLU A 192 -9.06 7.50 -14.67
CA GLU A 192 -8.72 8.91 -14.51
C GLU A 192 -9.78 9.81 -15.16
N ALA A 193 -10.16 9.50 -16.40
CA ALA A 193 -11.13 10.26 -17.18
C ALA A 193 -12.49 10.33 -16.51
N GLU A 194 -13.03 9.20 -16.03
CA GLU A 194 -14.31 9.15 -15.32
C GLU A 194 -14.28 9.94 -14.02
N ARG A 195 -13.18 9.82 -13.26
CA ARG A 195 -13.05 10.41 -11.94
C ARG A 195 -12.81 11.92 -11.98
N ALA A 196 -11.77 12.34 -12.69
CA ALA A 196 -11.34 13.74 -12.74
C ALA A 196 -12.07 14.53 -13.83
N GLY A 197 -12.74 13.85 -14.77
CA GLY A 197 -13.30 14.46 -15.98
C GLY A 197 -12.23 14.89 -16.96
N THR A 198 -11.06 14.24 -16.92
CA THR A 198 -9.97 14.41 -17.88
C THR A 198 -10.42 14.00 -19.27
N VAL A 199 -10.06 14.78 -20.28
CA VAL A 199 -10.43 14.51 -21.67
C VAL A 199 -9.36 13.65 -22.34
N VAL A 200 -9.77 12.54 -22.95
CA VAL A 200 -8.85 11.66 -23.70
C VAL A 200 -8.73 12.16 -25.14
N LEU A 201 -7.49 12.32 -25.59
CA LEU A 201 -7.09 12.69 -26.95
C LEU A 201 -6.31 11.53 -27.57
N ALA A 202 -6.72 11.09 -28.77
CA ALA A 202 -6.02 10.04 -29.50
C ALA A 202 -5.19 10.61 -30.67
N GLU A 203 -3.93 10.20 -30.75
CA GLU A 203 -3.02 10.60 -31.83
C GLU A 203 -2.92 9.55 -32.95
N GLY A 204 -2.35 9.96 -34.09
CA GLY A 204 -2.07 9.04 -35.19
C GLY A 204 -3.30 8.60 -35.99
N ILE A 205 -4.38 9.37 -35.98
CA ILE A 205 -5.59 9.05 -36.75
C ILE A 205 -5.40 9.40 -38.23
N GLU A 206 -5.08 8.39 -39.03
CA GLU A 206 -4.76 8.55 -40.46
C GLU A 206 -5.87 8.08 -41.39
N HIS A 207 -6.75 7.19 -40.91
CA HIS A 207 -7.88 6.65 -41.65
C HIS A 207 -9.02 6.24 -40.71
N GLU A 208 -10.20 5.97 -41.26
CA GLU A 208 -11.45 5.63 -40.53
C GLU A 208 -11.28 4.47 -39.52
N GLY A 209 -10.43 3.49 -39.82
CA GLY A 209 -10.12 2.40 -38.87
C GLY A 209 -9.46 2.89 -37.58
N HIS A 210 -8.55 3.87 -37.66
CA HIS A 210 -7.92 4.48 -36.47
C HIS A 210 -8.94 5.33 -35.70
N LEU A 211 -9.84 6.03 -36.41
CA LEU A 211 -10.93 6.78 -35.77
C LEU A 211 -11.84 5.86 -34.95
N THR A 212 -12.23 4.73 -35.53
CA THR A 212 -13.05 3.71 -34.83
C THR A 212 -12.33 3.19 -33.59
N MET A 213 -11.02 2.93 -33.68
CA MET A 213 -10.22 2.52 -32.54
C MET A 213 -10.15 3.62 -31.47
N ALA A 214 -9.82 4.86 -31.85
CA ALA A 214 -9.76 5.99 -30.93
C ALA A 214 -11.05 6.18 -30.14
N LEU A 215 -12.21 6.12 -30.80
CA LEU A 215 -13.52 6.19 -30.14
C LEU A 215 -13.74 5.00 -29.20
N ALA A 216 -13.33 3.78 -29.58
CA ALA A 216 -13.41 2.60 -28.72
C ALA A 216 -12.50 2.68 -27.49
N LEU A 217 -11.40 3.42 -27.59
CA LEU A 217 -10.51 3.76 -26.48
C LEU A 217 -11.05 4.94 -25.64
N GLY A 218 -12.28 5.41 -25.88
CA GLY A 218 -12.89 6.50 -25.09
C GLY A 218 -12.35 7.89 -25.42
N ALA A 219 -11.60 8.06 -26.52
CA ALA A 219 -11.13 9.38 -26.94
C ALA A 219 -12.31 10.26 -27.38
N ARG A 220 -12.34 11.49 -26.86
CA ARG A 220 -13.27 12.55 -27.32
C ARG A 220 -12.61 13.46 -28.34
N LEU A 221 -11.30 13.65 -28.20
CA LEU A 221 -10.49 14.46 -29.10
C LEU A 221 -9.60 13.56 -29.96
N GLY A 222 -9.26 14.03 -31.14
CA GLY A 222 -8.36 13.30 -32.02
C GLY A 222 -7.45 14.21 -32.83
N GLN A 223 -6.29 13.67 -33.16
CA GLN A 223 -5.30 14.32 -34.01
C GLN A 223 -4.73 13.32 -35.02
N GLY A 224 -4.53 13.76 -36.25
CA GLY A 224 -3.88 12.95 -37.28
C GLY A 224 -4.15 13.46 -38.69
N TRP A 225 -3.52 12.82 -39.68
CA TRP A 225 -3.57 13.27 -41.08
C TRP A 225 -4.96 13.17 -41.72
N LEU A 226 -5.87 12.40 -41.12
CA LEU A 226 -7.27 12.38 -41.53
C LEU A 226 -7.92 13.77 -41.39
N PHE A 227 -7.49 14.56 -40.39
CA PHE A 227 -8.08 15.86 -40.06
C PHE A 227 -7.23 17.05 -40.53
N GLY A 228 -5.93 16.85 -40.72
CA GLY A 228 -5.05 17.86 -41.28
C GLY A 228 -3.58 17.60 -40.97
N ARG A 229 -2.71 18.00 -41.89
CA ARG A 229 -1.25 17.97 -41.67
C ARG A 229 -0.78 19.25 -40.98
N PRO A 230 0.36 19.21 -40.27
CA PRO A 230 0.99 20.42 -39.75
C PRO A 230 1.20 21.46 -40.86
N SER A 231 0.77 22.70 -40.61
CA SER A 231 0.89 23.80 -41.58
C SER A 231 1.15 25.14 -40.90
N ASP A 232 1.55 26.17 -41.66
CA ASP A 232 1.89 27.49 -41.09
C ASP A 232 0.66 28.30 -40.59
N GLY A 233 -0.56 27.79 -40.78
CA GLY A 233 -1.80 28.49 -40.41
C GLY A 233 -2.95 27.55 -40.07
N LEU A 234 -4.15 28.12 -39.91
CA LEU A 234 -5.36 27.37 -39.59
C LEU A 234 -5.78 26.46 -40.76
N ALA A 235 -6.30 25.30 -40.43
CA ALA A 235 -6.83 24.34 -41.40
C ALA A 235 -8.07 24.95 -42.11
N PRO A 236 -8.05 25.11 -43.45
CA PRO A 236 -9.17 25.73 -44.15
C PRO A 236 -10.35 24.77 -44.28
N GLY A 237 -11.57 25.28 -44.03
CA GLY A 237 -12.82 24.59 -44.37
C GLY A 237 -13.39 23.65 -43.31
N LEU A 238 -12.77 23.53 -42.12
CA LEU A 238 -13.34 22.80 -40.99
C LEU A 238 -14.13 23.73 -40.06
N PRO A 239 -15.28 23.28 -39.50
CA PRO A 239 -15.98 24.03 -38.48
C PRO A 239 -15.12 24.15 -37.22
N THR A 240 -15.26 25.25 -36.48
CA THR A 240 -14.55 25.46 -35.21
C THR A 240 -15.53 25.45 -34.03
N ALA A 241 -15.07 24.97 -32.89
CA ALA A 241 -15.84 24.92 -31.64
C ALA A 241 -14.94 25.18 -30.43
N PRO A 242 -15.49 25.64 -29.29
CA PRO A 242 -14.69 25.81 -28.07
C PRO A 242 -14.35 24.46 -27.43
N LEU A 243 -13.11 24.31 -26.96
CA LEU A 243 -12.71 23.18 -26.13
C LEU A 243 -13.32 23.31 -24.73
N GLN A 244 -14.14 22.33 -24.34
CA GLN A 244 -14.78 22.30 -23.02
C GLN A 244 -14.02 21.38 -22.06
N LEU A 245 -13.30 21.98 -21.11
CA LEU A 245 -12.61 21.28 -20.02
C LEU A 245 -13.27 21.61 -18.69
N ARG A 246 -13.29 20.66 -17.75
CA ARG A 246 -13.74 20.93 -16.38
C ARG A 246 -12.84 21.96 -15.71
N THR A 247 -13.35 22.71 -14.73
CA THR A 247 -12.49 23.57 -13.90
C THR A 247 -11.54 22.68 -13.11
N PRO A 248 -10.23 22.97 -13.08
CA PRO A 248 -9.29 22.10 -12.40
C PRO A 248 -9.47 22.25 -10.89
N PRO A 249 -9.24 21.18 -10.11
CA PRO A 249 -9.27 21.27 -8.65
C PRO A 249 -8.19 22.23 -8.16
N VAL A 250 -8.50 23.00 -7.11
CA VAL A 250 -7.53 23.88 -6.46
C VAL A 250 -6.61 23.01 -5.61
N VAL A 251 -5.35 22.89 -6.01
CA VAL A 251 -4.32 22.19 -5.22
C VAL A 251 -3.96 23.07 -4.02
N ARG A 252 -4.06 22.52 -2.82
CA ARG A 252 -3.68 23.22 -1.58
C ARG A 252 -2.22 22.90 -1.26
N GLU A 253 -1.37 23.92 -1.15
CA GLU A 253 -0.04 23.73 -0.55
C GLU A 253 -0.22 23.44 0.94
N GLN A 254 0.12 22.23 1.36
CA GLN A 254 0.16 21.83 2.75
C GLN A 254 1.61 21.72 3.23
N ALA A 255 1.83 22.09 4.50
CA ALA A 255 3.16 22.06 5.09
C ALA A 255 3.72 20.63 5.24
N SER A 256 2.84 19.65 5.50
CA SER A 256 3.19 18.25 5.69
C SER A 256 2.06 17.31 5.25
N PRO A 257 2.36 16.02 5.00
CA PRO A 257 1.34 15.01 4.69
C PRO A 257 0.28 14.86 5.79
N PHE A 258 0.67 14.90 7.07
CA PHE A 258 -0.31 14.83 8.17
C PHE A 258 -1.27 16.03 8.16
N ALA A 259 -0.82 17.21 7.72
CA ALA A 259 -1.66 18.40 7.57
C ALA A 259 -2.67 18.32 6.41
N CYS A 260 -2.54 17.35 5.51
CA CYS A 260 -3.53 17.09 4.45
C CYS A 260 -4.82 16.46 4.98
N LEU A 261 -4.83 15.94 6.21
CA LEU A 261 -6.03 15.35 6.81
C LEU A 261 -7.13 16.42 6.98
N PRO A 262 -8.38 16.14 6.55
CA PRO A 262 -9.50 17.06 6.76
C PRO A 262 -9.71 17.40 8.25
N GLU A 263 -10.17 18.62 8.52
CA GLU A 263 -10.54 19.03 9.88
C GLU A 263 -11.59 18.06 10.47
N GLY A 264 -11.38 17.63 11.71
CA GLY A 264 -12.26 16.66 12.38
C GLY A 264 -11.99 15.20 12.03
N THR A 265 -10.97 14.87 11.24
CA THR A 265 -10.57 13.48 10.99
C THR A 265 -10.26 12.76 12.31
N PRO A 266 -10.90 11.60 12.60
CA PRO A 266 -10.67 10.88 13.84
C PRO A 266 -9.28 10.24 13.86
N LEU A 267 -8.41 10.75 14.73
CA LEU A 267 -7.05 10.26 14.90
C LEU A 267 -7.01 9.09 15.88
N ARG A 268 -6.15 8.11 15.59
CA ARG A 268 -5.90 6.94 16.46
C ARG A 268 -4.54 7.07 17.11
N ARG A 269 -4.33 6.41 18.25
CA ARG A 269 -3.03 6.36 18.92
C ARG A 269 -2.55 4.92 19.03
N SER A 270 -1.32 4.65 18.64
CA SER A 270 -0.72 3.32 18.75
C SER A 270 0.81 3.38 18.77
N THR A 271 1.44 2.23 19.00
CA THR A 271 2.90 2.11 19.07
C THR A 271 3.53 2.08 17.68
N LYS A 272 4.79 2.51 17.60
CA LYS A 272 5.64 2.40 16.41
C LYS A 272 5.63 0.99 15.80
N ALA A 273 5.58 -0.05 16.65
CA ALA A 273 5.52 -1.44 16.21
C ALA A 273 4.29 -1.78 15.36
N LEU A 274 3.11 -1.25 15.68
CA LEU A 274 1.92 -1.42 14.84
C LEU A 274 2.08 -0.67 13.51
N LEU A 275 2.55 0.57 13.56
CA LEU A 275 2.73 1.41 12.37
C LEU A 275 3.70 0.78 11.36
N ILE A 276 4.76 0.11 11.83
CA ILE A 276 5.66 -0.69 10.99
C ILE A 276 4.88 -1.75 10.18
N GLU A 277 3.95 -2.46 10.83
CA GLU A 277 3.15 -3.49 10.14
C GLU A 277 2.09 -2.90 9.21
N VAL A 278 1.53 -1.73 9.54
CA VAL A 278 0.66 -0.97 8.63
C VAL A 278 1.43 -0.51 7.40
N SER A 279 2.62 0.08 7.56
CA SER A 279 3.53 0.47 6.47
C SER A 279 3.84 -0.72 5.57
N LYS A 280 4.26 -1.86 6.15
CA LYS A 280 4.52 -3.09 5.39
C LYS A 280 3.29 -3.64 4.67
N HIS A 281 2.09 -3.43 5.19
CA HIS A 281 0.87 -3.80 4.49
C HIS A 281 0.65 -2.92 3.26
N LEU A 282 0.77 -1.59 3.40
CA LEU A 282 0.69 -0.66 2.27
C LEU A 282 1.76 -0.94 1.20
N GLU A 283 3.00 -1.20 1.61
CA GLU A 283 4.10 -1.61 0.72
C GLU A 283 3.75 -2.90 -0.07
N ARG A 284 3.10 -3.87 0.58
CA ARG A 284 2.63 -5.10 -0.09
C ARG A 284 1.47 -4.84 -1.06
N GLU A 285 0.55 -3.94 -0.71
CA GLU A 285 -0.50 -3.51 -1.65
C GLU A 285 0.12 -2.88 -2.90
N ALA A 286 1.11 -1.98 -2.73
CA ALA A 286 1.82 -1.34 -3.83
C ALA A 286 2.45 -2.37 -4.78
N MET A 287 3.12 -3.40 -4.24
CA MET A 287 3.70 -4.48 -5.06
C MET A 287 2.68 -5.29 -5.86
N ARG A 288 1.40 -5.32 -5.45
CA ARG A 288 0.33 -5.98 -6.21
C ARG A 288 -0.21 -5.09 -7.33
N LEU A 289 -0.15 -3.78 -7.15
CA LEU A 289 -0.61 -2.79 -8.13
C LEU A 289 0.36 -2.64 -9.31
N GLY A 290 1.64 -2.95 -9.10
CA GLY A 290 2.63 -3.01 -10.17
C GLY A 290 3.15 -1.64 -10.60
N SER A 291 3.50 -1.51 -11.88
CA SER A 291 4.27 -0.40 -12.42
C SER A 291 3.50 0.92 -12.52
N THR A 292 2.16 0.89 -12.49
CA THR A 292 1.34 2.12 -12.46
C THR A 292 1.25 2.76 -11.07
N CYS A 293 2.01 2.27 -10.09
CA CYS A 293 1.94 2.72 -8.70
C CYS A 293 3.13 3.63 -8.34
N THR A 294 2.84 4.62 -7.50
CA THR A 294 3.81 5.50 -6.84
C THR A 294 3.78 5.23 -5.33
N VAL A 295 4.94 5.08 -4.72
CA VAL A 295 5.12 4.95 -3.27
C VAL A 295 6.07 6.05 -2.79
N VAL A 296 5.62 6.87 -1.86
CA VAL A 296 6.45 7.91 -1.24
C VAL A 296 6.34 7.80 0.26
N SER A 297 7.48 7.75 0.94
CA SER A 297 7.54 7.56 2.39
C SER A 297 8.44 8.59 3.07
N ALA A 298 8.01 9.05 4.24
CA ALA A 298 8.82 9.84 5.17
C ALA A 298 9.25 8.97 6.36
N PHE A 299 10.54 9.04 6.67
CA PHE A 299 11.13 8.49 7.87
C PHE A 299 11.57 9.64 8.76
N GLN A 300 11.43 9.47 10.08
CA GLN A 300 11.91 10.45 11.04
C GLN A 300 13.41 10.70 10.88
N GLU A 301 14.20 9.62 10.80
CA GLU A 301 15.67 9.67 10.75
C GLU A 301 16.24 8.47 9.97
N ALA A 302 17.41 8.65 9.35
CA ALA A 302 18.11 7.65 8.55
C ALA A 302 18.40 6.35 9.30
N ARG A 303 18.60 6.40 10.63
CA ARG A 303 18.78 5.20 11.46
C ARG A 303 17.57 4.25 11.43
N HIS A 304 16.39 4.75 11.08
CA HIS A 304 15.17 3.95 10.92
C HIS A 304 15.07 3.29 9.53
N PHE A 305 15.91 3.70 8.58
CA PHE A 305 16.13 3.03 7.30
C PHE A 305 17.11 1.86 7.45
N THR A 306 16.70 0.86 8.21
CA THR A 306 17.51 -0.33 8.54
C THR A 306 17.87 -1.18 7.30
N PRO A 307 18.86 -2.10 7.37
CA PRO A 307 19.15 -3.03 6.28
C PRO A 307 17.94 -3.85 5.81
N ALA A 308 17.02 -4.19 6.72
CA ALA A 308 15.77 -4.86 6.39
C ALA A 308 14.82 -3.94 5.60
N THR A 309 14.75 -2.65 5.94
CA THR A 309 13.99 -1.64 5.17
C THR A 309 14.60 -1.43 3.79
N ALA A 310 15.94 -1.31 3.71
CA ALA A 310 16.68 -1.21 2.46
C ALA A 310 16.45 -2.42 1.53
N HIS A 311 16.25 -3.62 2.07
CA HIS A 311 15.90 -4.80 1.28
C HIS A 311 14.47 -4.71 0.72
N ARG A 312 13.47 -4.39 1.56
CA ARG A 312 12.08 -4.23 1.11
C ARG A 312 11.94 -3.15 0.03
N TYR A 313 12.63 -2.03 0.19
CA TYR A 313 12.58 -0.94 -0.78
C TYR A 313 13.22 -1.30 -2.13
N ARG A 314 14.23 -2.18 -2.14
CA ARG A 314 14.75 -2.76 -3.39
C ARG A 314 13.73 -3.65 -4.09
N GLU A 315 12.95 -4.42 -3.34
CA GLU A 315 11.86 -5.22 -3.91
C GLU A 315 10.73 -4.34 -4.46
N LEU A 316 10.41 -3.22 -3.80
CA LEU A 316 9.46 -2.23 -4.30
C LEU A 316 9.90 -1.65 -5.65
N VAL A 317 11.15 -1.18 -5.75
CA VAL A 317 11.70 -0.62 -7.00
C VAL A 317 11.61 -1.61 -8.17
N ALA A 318 11.70 -2.92 -7.92
CA ALA A 318 11.61 -3.92 -8.96
C ALA A 318 10.20 -4.13 -9.53
N ARG A 319 9.16 -3.57 -8.89
CA ARG A 319 7.74 -3.83 -9.23
C ARG A 319 6.87 -2.58 -9.34
N VAL A 320 7.27 -1.49 -8.70
CA VAL A 320 6.51 -0.25 -8.57
C VAL A 320 7.13 0.80 -9.48
N GLY A 321 6.31 1.61 -10.16
CA GLY A 321 6.78 2.61 -11.13
C GLY A 321 7.69 3.65 -10.51
N PHE A 322 7.32 4.19 -9.34
CA PHE A 322 8.13 5.17 -8.64
C PHE A 322 8.18 4.93 -7.13
N VAL A 323 9.38 4.98 -6.56
CA VAL A 323 9.61 4.79 -5.12
C VAL A 323 10.50 5.90 -4.56
N ALA A 324 10.04 6.56 -3.51
CA ALA A 324 10.81 7.57 -2.79
C ALA A 324 10.77 7.39 -1.26
N ALA A 325 11.88 7.73 -0.61
CA ALA A 325 12.09 7.69 0.83
C ALA A 325 12.88 8.92 1.29
N ILE A 326 12.23 9.81 2.04
CA ILE A 326 12.83 11.05 2.57
C ILE A 326 12.92 11.00 4.09
N GLY A 327 13.82 11.77 4.69
CA GLY A 327 13.93 11.88 6.14
C GLY A 327 15.23 12.51 6.60
N GLU A 328 15.37 12.76 7.90
CA GLU A 328 16.60 13.34 8.45
C GLU A 328 17.81 12.44 8.19
N GLY A 329 18.83 12.98 7.53
CA GLY A 329 20.08 12.30 7.20
C GLY A 329 19.98 11.23 6.10
N LEU A 330 18.84 11.12 5.39
CA LEU A 330 18.71 10.20 4.26
C LEU A 330 19.40 10.78 3.02
N PRO A 331 20.25 10.00 2.31
CA PRO A 331 20.91 10.49 1.11
C PRO A 331 19.92 10.61 -0.06
N ALA A 332 20.37 11.26 -1.14
CA ALA A 332 19.59 11.43 -2.37
C ALA A 332 19.17 10.09 -3.03
N GLU A 333 19.89 9.00 -2.76
CA GLU A 333 19.53 7.63 -3.15
C GLU A 333 19.87 6.67 -1.99
N PRO A 334 18.90 6.39 -1.09
CA PRO A 334 19.12 5.51 0.07
C PRO A 334 19.51 4.08 -0.33
N VAL A 335 18.92 3.60 -1.42
CA VAL A 335 19.29 2.37 -2.13
C VAL A 335 19.05 2.58 -3.62
N ALA A 336 19.77 1.83 -4.46
CA ALA A 336 19.64 1.92 -5.91
C ALA A 336 18.17 1.90 -6.37
N GLY A 337 17.76 2.96 -7.08
CA GLY A 337 16.42 3.17 -7.62
C GLY A 337 15.42 3.88 -6.69
N VAL A 338 15.71 4.02 -5.39
CA VAL A 338 14.86 4.80 -4.46
C VAL A 338 15.30 6.25 -4.45
N ARG A 339 14.40 7.18 -4.75
CA ARG A 339 14.70 8.61 -4.65
C ARG A 339 14.62 9.07 -3.20
N GLY A 340 15.57 9.87 -2.76
CA GLY A 340 15.60 10.36 -1.37
C GLY A 340 15.95 11.83 -1.25
N ALA A 341 15.90 12.30 -0.02
CA ALA A 341 16.25 13.66 0.37
C ALA A 341 16.50 13.74 1.88
N ASP A 342 17.45 14.60 2.25
CA ASP A 342 17.65 15.01 3.64
C ASP A 342 16.69 16.16 3.97
N LEU A 343 15.98 16.03 5.09
CA LEU A 343 15.02 17.04 5.54
C LEU A 343 15.71 18.13 6.37
N ALA A 344 15.48 19.39 6.00
CA ALA A 344 15.94 20.55 6.75
C ALA A 344 15.41 20.55 8.21
N ALA A 345 16.18 21.09 9.15
CA ALA A 345 15.89 20.97 10.59
C ALA A 345 14.51 21.52 11.02
N ASP A 346 13.97 22.49 10.28
CA ASP A 346 12.68 23.14 10.49
C ASP A 346 11.55 22.58 9.60
N ASP A 347 11.82 21.52 8.82
CA ASP A 347 10.83 20.91 7.95
C ASP A 347 9.73 20.20 8.78
N ALA A 348 8.47 20.54 8.49
CA ALA A 348 7.30 20.02 9.18
C ALA A 348 7.18 18.48 9.14
N VAL A 349 7.82 17.82 8.16
CA VAL A 349 7.76 16.35 7.98
C VAL A 349 8.67 15.59 8.96
N ARG A 350 9.67 16.23 9.59
CA ARG A 350 10.64 15.51 10.46
C ARG A 350 10.02 14.82 11.68
N GLY A 351 8.88 15.32 12.14
CA GLY A 351 8.12 14.71 13.24
C GLY A 351 7.14 13.63 12.81
N GLU A 352 7.07 13.34 11.51
CA GLU A 352 6.05 12.49 10.91
C GLU A 352 6.63 11.15 10.43
N TRP A 353 5.75 10.16 10.33
CA TRP A 353 5.99 8.91 9.63
C TRP A 353 4.83 8.69 8.69
N ASP A 354 5.07 9.04 7.43
CA ASP A 354 4.07 8.94 6.38
C ASP A 354 4.46 7.92 5.32
N VAL A 355 3.46 7.21 4.82
CA VAL A 355 3.60 6.29 3.68
C VAL A 355 2.38 6.49 2.80
N ALA A 356 2.57 7.06 1.62
CA ALA A 356 1.52 7.27 0.63
C ALA A 356 1.73 6.30 -0.55
N VAL A 357 0.68 5.57 -0.89
CA VAL A 357 0.61 4.64 -2.02
C VAL A 357 -0.50 5.11 -2.94
N LEU A 358 -0.14 5.40 -4.19
CA LEU A 358 -1.05 6.00 -5.17
C LEU A 358 -0.90 5.32 -6.53
N ALA A 359 -2.01 4.79 -7.05
CA ALA A 359 -2.13 4.17 -8.37
C ALA A 359 -3.50 4.52 -8.97
N PRO A 360 -3.75 4.46 -10.28
CA PRO A 360 -5.01 4.88 -10.91
C PRO A 360 -6.30 4.40 -10.21
N HIS A 361 -6.32 3.15 -9.72
CA HIS A 361 -7.47 2.54 -9.02
C HIS A 361 -7.29 2.38 -7.51
N PHE A 362 -6.19 2.85 -6.94
CA PHE A 362 -5.89 2.65 -5.52
C PHE A 362 -5.24 3.88 -4.90
N ALA A 363 -5.67 4.25 -3.70
CA ALA A 363 -5.03 5.29 -2.92
C ALA A 363 -5.12 4.93 -1.45
N ALA A 364 -3.97 4.94 -0.77
CA ALA A 364 -3.92 4.73 0.67
C ALA A 364 -2.74 5.49 1.25
N ALA A 365 -2.93 6.11 2.42
CA ALA A 365 -1.85 6.70 3.18
C ALA A 365 -1.95 6.36 4.67
N LEU A 366 -0.82 5.95 5.23
CA LEU A 366 -0.57 6.05 6.66
C LEU A 366 0.03 7.43 6.88
N LEU A 367 -0.66 8.28 7.63
CA LEU A 367 -0.19 9.60 8.01
C LEU A 367 -0.05 9.63 9.52
N ALA A 368 1.16 9.80 10.04
CA ALA A 368 1.42 9.65 11.47
C ALA A 368 2.36 10.72 12.02
N ARG A 369 2.10 11.18 13.23
CA ARG A 369 2.92 12.14 13.97
C ARG A 369 3.36 11.56 15.30
N ASP A 370 4.63 11.71 15.62
CA ASP A 370 5.19 11.26 16.90
C ASP A 370 4.70 12.10 18.07
N LEU A 371 4.44 11.47 19.22
CA LEU A 371 4.02 12.14 20.46
C LEU A 371 5.18 12.56 21.36
N GLY A 372 6.43 12.20 21.01
CA GLY A 372 7.65 12.66 21.69
C GLY A 372 8.07 11.81 22.89
N ASP A 373 7.62 10.56 22.98
CA ASP A 373 7.93 9.70 24.12
C ASP A 373 9.40 9.24 24.12
N THR A 374 10.01 9.12 25.31
CA THR A 374 11.43 8.71 25.49
C THR A 374 11.61 7.21 25.77
N GLY A 375 10.58 6.39 25.51
CA GLY A 375 10.62 4.94 25.73
C GLY A 375 11.46 4.17 24.70
N PRO A 376 11.49 2.82 24.76
CA PRO A 376 12.11 2.00 23.71
C PRO A 376 11.54 2.36 22.34
N ASP A 377 12.36 2.41 21.29
CA ASP A 377 11.94 2.96 19.98
C ASP A 377 10.67 2.30 19.41
N ARG A 378 10.53 0.98 19.56
CA ARG A 378 9.35 0.23 19.09
C ARG A 378 8.06 0.52 19.88
N GLU A 379 8.18 1.06 21.07
CA GLU A 379 7.08 1.34 22.01
C GLU A 379 6.67 2.82 22.01
N ARG A 380 7.39 3.68 21.29
CA ARG A 380 7.01 5.09 21.09
C ARG A 380 5.60 5.21 20.52
N MET A 381 4.82 6.15 21.04
CA MET A 381 3.45 6.36 20.61
C MET A 381 3.37 7.39 19.48
N PHE A 382 2.50 7.07 18.52
CA PHE A 382 2.17 7.92 17.39
C PHE A 382 0.66 8.19 17.41
N GLU A 383 0.31 9.41 17.01
CA GLU A 383 -1.04 9.76 16.59
C GLU A 383 -1.10 9.63 15.07
N PHE A 384 -2.04 8.86 14.54
CA PHE A 384 -2.07 8.53 13.13
C PHE A 384 -3.49 8.41 12.55
N ALA A 385 -3.57 8.57 11.24
CA ALA A 385 -4.72 8.23 10.42
C ALA A 385 -4.29 7.27 9.31
N LEU A 386 -5.11 6.25 9.06
CA LEU A 386 -5.05 5.44 7.84
C LEU A 386 -6.19 5.90 6.95
N THR A 387 -5.86 6.60 5.87
CA THR A 387 -6.84 7.16 4.94
C THR A 387 -6.77 6.45 3.59
N TYR A 388 -7.93 6.28 2.98
CA TYR A 388 -8.10 5.81 1.61
C TYR A 388 -8.77 6.89 0.73
N ASP A 389 -8.94 8.09 1.29
CA ASP A 389 -9.43 9.24 0.53
C ASP A 389 -8.36 9.64 -0.48
N ARG A 390 -8.68 9.50 -1.75
CA ARG A 390 -7.72 9.67 -2.84
C ARG A 390 -7.18 11.09 -2.94
N GLU A 391 -8.00 12.09 -2.68
CA GLU A 391 -7.58 13.49 -2.73
C GLU A 391 -6.59 13.77 -1.62
N VAL A 392 -6.90 13.32 -0.39
CA VAL A 392 -5.99 13.44 0.76
C VAL A 392 -4.68 12.69 0.51
N VAL A 393 -4.74 11.47 -0.06
CA VAL A 393 -3.55 10.67 -0.38
C VAL A 393 -2.71 11.32 -1.47
N ALA A 394 -3.34 11.87 -2.51
CA ALA A 394 -2.63 12.57 -3.59
C ALA A 394 -1.95 13.84 -3.05
N ASP A 395 -2.64 14.61 -2.21
CA ASP A 395 -2.07 15.81 -1.57
C ASP A 395 -0.92 15.45 -0.62
N ALA A 396 -1.06 14.39 0.17
CA ALA A 396 -0.01 13.86 1.04
C ALA A 396 1.22 13.38 0.24
N ALA A 397 1.00 12.62 -0.84
CA ALA A 397 2.06 12.17 -1.73
C ALA A 397 2.76 13.36 -2.40
N GLN A 398 2.01 14.39 -2.81
CA GLN A 398 2.55 15.62 -3.39
C GLN A 398 3.38 16.42 -2.38
N ALA A 399 2.94 16.51 -1.12
CA ALA A 399 3.70 17.15 -0.05
C ALA A 399 5.04 16.43 0.22
N LEU A 400 5.09 15.11 0.13
CA LEU A 400 6.35 14.38 0.19
C LEU A 400 7.19 14.58 -1.08
N MET A 401 6.56 14.51 -2.25
CA MET A 401 7.23 14.58 -3.55
C MET A 401 7.94 15.92 -3.76
N SER A 402 7.40 17.02 -3.22
CA SER A 402 8.01 18.36 -3.30
C SER A 402 9.39 18.45 -2.64
N ARG A 403 9.80 17.43 -1.87
CA ARG A 403 11.09 17.36 -1.17
C ARG A 403 12.09 16.42 -1.84
N VAL A 404 11.66 15.61 -2.81
CA VAL A 404 12.49 14.59 -3.45
C VAL A 404 13.58 15.26 -4.30
N LEU A 405 14.84 14.83 -4.11
CA LEU A 405 15.96 15.41 -4.85
C LEU A 405 16.00 14.95 -6.32
N PRO A 406 16.53 15.79 -7.23
CA PRO A 406 16.72 15.44 -8.63
C PRO A 406 17.71 14.30 -8.83
N ARG A 407 17.50 13.49 -9.88
CA ARG A 407 18.38 12.36 -10.23
C ARG A 407 19.84 12.77 -10.51
N ASP A 408 20.10 13.96 -11.04
CA ASP A 408 21.45 14.41 -11.42
C ASP A 408 22.34 14.77 -10.22
N ALA A 409 21.75 14.98 -9.04
CA ALA A 409 22.49 15.17 -7.78
C ALA A 409 23.28 13.90 -7.35
N LEU A 410 23.01 12.75 -7.98
CA LEU A 410 23.59 11.44 -7.64
C LEU A 410 24.95 11.15 -8.28
N ARG A 411 25.43 12.01 -9.19
CA ARG A 411 26.71 11.79 -9.89
C ARG A 411 27.98 12.20 -9.13
N LEU A 412 27.88 12.69 -7.88
CA LEU A 412 29.02 13.28 -7.16
C LEU A 412 29.58 12.49 -5.96
N VAL A 413 29.13 11.26 -5.69
CA VAL A 413 29.75 10.46 -4.60
C VAL A 413 29.89 9.00 -5.02
N ALA A 414 31.07 8.62 -5.50
CA ALA A 414 31.50 7.21 -5.56
C ALA A 414 32.28 6.88 -4.27
N PRO A 415 31.95 5.80 -3.55
CA PRO A 415 32.81 5.24 -2.51
C PRO A 415 33.84 4.28 -3.13
N ASP A 416 35.11 4.50 -2.81
CA ASP A 416 36.22 3.60 -3.16
C ASP A 416 36.08 2.23 -2.48
N ALA A 417 36.48 1.21 -3.25
CA ALA A 417 36.43 -0.20 -2.90
C ALA A 417 37.45 -0.57 -1.81
N ALA A 418 36.99 -1.28 -0.79
CA ALA A 418 37.81 -2.10 0.09
C ALA A 418 37.04 -3.34 0.55
N ASP A 419 37.78 -4.44 0.70
CA ASP A 419 37.41 -5.74 1.28
C ASP A 419 36.74 -6.78 0.37
N ALA A 420 37.55 -7.30 -0.54
CA ALA A 420 37.46 -8.68 -1.01
C ALA A 420 38.73 -9.45 -0.59
N ASP A 421 38.78 -9.97 0.65
CA ASP A 421 39.60 -11.13 0.96
C ASP A 421 39.21 -11.80 2.30
N ALA A 422 38.60 -12.99 2.25
CA ALA A 422 38.53 -13.93 3.39
C ALA A 422 37.97 -15.29 2.93
N GLY A 423 38.81 -16.10 2.27
CA GLY A 423 38.51 -17.49 1.95
C GLY A 423 39.61 -18.43 2.44
N GLY A 424 39.47 -18.99 3.65
CA GLY A 424 40.40 -19.97 4.21
C GLY A 424 39.67 -21.04 5.02
N GLY A 425 39.34 -22.17 4.39
CA GLY A 425 38.67 -23.32 5.00
C GLY A 425 39.61 -24.19 5.86
N VAL A 426 39.08 -24.70 6.97
CA VAL A 426 39.75 -25.66 7.86
C VAL A 426 39.07 -27.03 7.72
N VAL A 427 39.87 -28.06 7.40
CA VAL A 427 39.47 -29.48 7.32
C VAL A 427 39.62 -30.13 8.71
N PRO A 428 38.67 -30.96 9.20
CA PRO A 428 38.88 -31.70 10.44
C PRO A 428 39.58 -33.06 10.19
N GLY A 429 40.66 -33.30 10.93
CA GLY A 429 41.40 -34.56 10.95
C GLY A 429 40.66 -35.68 11.71
N ARG A 430 40.70 -36.89 11.14
CA ARG A 430 40.24 -38.14 11.77
C ARG A 430 41.26 -38.62 12.80
N HIS A 431 40.82 -38.92 14.02
CA HIS A 431 41.60 -39.65 15.02
C HIS A 431 41.13 -41.11 15.09
N ASP A 432 42.10 -42.04 14.99
CA ASP A 432 41.91 -43.48 15.13
C ASP A 432 41.61 -43.89 16.59
N ALA A 433 40.69 -44.85 16.76
CA ALA A 433 40.34 -45.45 18.04
C ALA A 433 41.12 -46.77 18.29
N PRO A 434 41.65 -47.04 19.50
CA PRO A 434 42.27 -48.33 19.82
C PRO A 434 41.26 -49.38 20.30
N GLN A 435 41.46 -50.64 19.90
CA GLN A 435 40.71 -51.83 20.33
C GLN A 435 40.99 -52.24 21.80
N PRO A 436 40.03 -52.89 22.51
CA PRO A 436 40.15 -53.18 23.94
C PRO A 436 40.74 -54.57 24.24
N ALA A 437 41.57 -54.65 25.29
CA ALA A 437 42.01 -55.89 25.92
C ALA A 437 41.13 -56.28 27.13
N ALA A 438 40.88 -57.57 27.28
CA ALA A 438 40.03 -58.20 28.29
C ALA A 438 40.56 -57.99 29.73
N GLY A 439 39.66 -57.64 30.64
CA GLY A 439 39.91 -57.09 31.99
C GLY A 439 39.43 -55.63 32.13
N GLY A 440 39.06 -55.00 31.01
CA GLY A 440 38.74 -53.57 30.92
C GLY A 440 37.26 -53.19 30.96
N THR A 441 36.30 -54.11 31.04
CA THR A 441 34.89 -53.80 30.76
C THR A 441 34.30 -52.76 31.70
N GLU A 442 34.50 -52.88 33.03
CA GLU A 442 33.97 -51.90 33.98
C GLU A 442 34.70 -50.54 33.90
N ARG A 443 36.03 -50.56 33.69
CA ARG A 443 36.84 -49.33 33.59
C ARG A 443 36.59 -48.59 32.28
N THR A 444 36.34 -49.32 31.20
CA THR A 444 35.95 -48.80 29.88
C THR A 444 34.52 -48.28 29.91
N LEU A 445 33.59 -48.98 30.57
CA LEU A 445 32.20 -48.51 30.76
C LEU A 445 32.15 -47.21 31.58
N ARG A 446 32.90 -47.13 32.69
CA ARG A 446 33.03 -45.90 33.49
C ARG A 446 33.66 -44.75 32.70
N ARG A 447 34.66 -45.02 31.85
CA ARG A 447 35.24 -44.02 30.94
C ARG A 447 34.27 -43.58 29.85
N ALA A 448 33.47 -44.50 29.30
CA ALA A 448 32.45 -44.19 28.31
C ALA A 448 31.36 -43.30 28.89
N LEU A 449 30.85 -43.61 30.09
CA LEU A 449 29.86 -42.78 30.81
C LEU A 449 30.42 -41.40 31.18
N ALA A 450 31.71 -41.32 31.55
CA ALA A 450 32.39 -40.07 31.87
C ALA A 450 32.71 -39.19 30.64
N ALA A 451 32.81 -39.77 29.45
CA ALA A 451 33.10 -39.06 28.20
C ALA A 451 31.85 -38.42 27.55
N THR A 452 30.65 -38.76 28.04
CA THR A 452 29.40 -38.18 27.51
C THR A 452 29.24 -36.70 27.94
N GLY A 453 28.74 -35.87 27.03
CA GLY A 453 28.43 -34.46 27.31
C GLY A 453 27.21 -34.24 28.20
N ASN A 454 26.37 -35.28 28.35
CA ASN A 454 25.16 -35.27 29.16
C ASN A 454 25.45 -35.69 30.60
N GLY A 455 24.70 -35.14 31.55
CA GLY A 455 24.71 -35.64 32.92
C GLY A 455 24.20 -37.07 32.96
N VAL A 456 24.90 -37.95 33.65
CA VAL A 456 24.47 -39.33 33.88
C VAL A 456 24.45 -39.58 35.38
N THR A 457 23.35 -40.17 35.84
CA THR A 457 23.08 -40.53 37.22
C THR A 457 22.58 -41.97 37.29
N ILE A 458 22.91 -42.68 38.37
CA ILE A 458 22.33 -43.99 38.67
C ILE A 458 21.75 -43.92 40.07
N SER A 459 20.49 -44.29 40.23
CA SER A 459 19.85 -44.44 41.53
C SER A 459 19.60 -45.91 41.85
N ASP A 460 19.78 -46.27 43.12
CA ASP A 460 19.50 -47.61 43.63
C ASP A 460 18.06 -47.69 44.14
N VAL A 461 17.22 -48.45 43.45
CA VAL A 461 15.78 -48.55 43.81
C VAL A 461 15.53 -49.47 44.99
N THR A 462 16.51 -50.29 45.38
CA THR A 462 16.38 -51.24 46.49
C THR A 462 16.52 -50.54 47.85
N ARG A 463 17.05 -49.31 47.84
CA ARG A 463 17.24 -48.49 49.04
C ARG A 463 16.08 -47.51 49.26
N PRO A 464 15.71 -47.21 50.52
CA PRO A 464 14.71 -46.21 50.83
C PRO A 464 15.03 -44.86 50.17
N ASP A 465 14.00 -44.22 49.61
CA ASP A 465 14.08 -42.93 48.90
C ASP A 465 14.89 -42.90 47.58
N GLN A 466 15.32 -44.07 47.07
CA GLN A 466 15.99 -44.22 45.77
C GLN A 466 17.20 -43.27 45.60
N PRO A 467 18.23 -43.38 46.47
CA PRO A 467 19.36 -42.46 46.46
C PRO A 467 20.25 -42.66 45.23
N LEU A 468 20.86 -41.56 44.78
CA LEU A 468 21.91 -41.59 43.76
C LEU A 468 23.14 -42.33 44.29
N VAL A 469 23.59 -43.34 43.54
CA VAL A 469 24.80 -44.15 43.82
C VAL A 469 25.94 -43.86 42.84
N TYR A 470 25.63 -43.22 41.71
CA TYR A 470 26.63 -42.76 40.76
C TYR A 470 26.18 -41.46 40.09
N VAL A 471 27.13 -40.56 39.85
CA VAL A 471 26.99 -39.40 38.97
C VAL A 471 28.28 -39.24 38.14
N ASN A 472 28.18 -38.77 36.90
CA ASN A 472 29.35 -38.45 36.09
C ASN A 472 29.78 -36.97 36.22
N THR A 473 30.96 -36.60 35.70
CA THR A 473 31.47 -35.24 35.76
C THR A 473 30.62 -34.22 34.98
N ALA A 474 29.90 -34.68 33.94
CA ALA A 474 28.96 -33.81 33.23
C ALA A 474 27.76 -33.44 34.12
N PHE A 475 27.25 -34.37 34.92
CA PHE A 475 26.20 -34.09 35.91
C PHE A 475 26.69 -33.10 36.96
N GLU A 476 27.91 -33.24 37.47
CA GLU A 476 28.46 -32.26 38.44
C GLU A 476 28.48 -30.83 37.88
N ARG A 477 28.87 -30.66 36.61
CA ARG A 477 28.82 -29.36 35.91
C ARG A 477 27.40 -28.85 35.70
N LEU A 478 26.47 -29.73 35.31
CA LEU A 478 25.08 -29.38 35.07
C LEU A 478 24.34 -29.02 36.37
N ALA A 479 24.50 -29.82 37.42
CA ALA A 479 23.89 -29.61 38.72
C ALA A 479 24.57 -28.50 39.53
N GLY A 480 25.82 -28.13 39.19
CA GLY A 480 26.61 -27.16 39.96
C GLY A 480 26.98 -27.65 41.36
N LEU A 481 27.12 -28.97 41.53
CA LEU A 481 27.40 -29.65 42.79
C LEU A 481 28.47 -30.72 42.59
N ARG A 482 29.29 -30.96 43.60
CA ARG A 482 30.23 -32.09 43.62
C ARG A 482 29.46 -33.41 43.80
N ALA A 483 30.02 -34.52 43.31
CA ALA A 483 29.45 -35.86 43.49
C ALA A 483 29.21 -36.17 44.97
N GLU A 484 30.12 -35.78 45.86
CA GLU A 484 30.01 -35.94 47.32
C GLU A 484 28.75 -35.29 47.91
N GLU A 485 28.25 -34.22 47.30
CA GLU A 485 27.06 -33.48 47.73
C GLU A 485 25.76 -34.05 47.13
N ALA A 486 25.86 -34.83 46.05
CA ALA A 486 24.74 -35.39 45.31
C ALA A 486 24.46 -36.87 45.67
N LEU A 487 25.52 -37.64 45.93
CA LEU A 487 25.43 -39.06 46.27
C LEU A 487 24.68 -39.27 47.60
N GLY A 488 23.89 -40.35 47.67
CA GLY A 488 23.08 -40.66 48.84
C GLY A 488 21.76 -39.89 48.94
N ARG A 489 21.49 -38.95 48.03
CA ARG A 489 20.24 -38.17 47.98
C ARG A 489 19.39 -38.59 46.79
N ASN A 490 18.08 -38.40 46.88
CA ASN A 490 17.22 -38.50 45.71
C ASN A 490 17.41 -37.31 44.77
N CYS A 491 17.46 -37.55 43.45
CA CYS A 491 17.70 -36.52 42.43
C CYS A 491 16.69 -35.35 42.44
N ARG A 492 15.53 -35.49 43.11
CA ARG A 492 14.53 -34.43 43.27
C ARG A 492 15.05 -33.18 43.99
N PHE A 493 16.22 -33.21 44.64
CA PHE A 493 16.80 -32.00 45.24
C PHE A 493 17.05 -30.87 44.23
N LEU A 494 17.14 -31.20 42.93
CA LEU A 494 17.25 -30.22 41.84
C LEU A 494 15.95 -29.46 41.57
N GLN A 495 14.81 -29.91 42.09
CA GLN A 495 13.50 -29.30 41.89
C GLN A 495 13.32 -28.08 42.82
N GLY A 496 12.41 -27.18 42.48
CA GLY A 496 12.06 -26.00 43.27
C GLY A 496 10.64 -25.53 43.03
N PRO A 497 10.28 -24.31 43.49
CA PRO A 497 8.89 -23.82 43.49
C PRO A 497 8.24 -23.76 42.10
N ASP A 498 9.03 -23.46 41.06
CA ASP A 498 8.53 -23.30 39.68
C ASP A 498 8.69 -24.58 38.84
N THR A 499 9.10 -25.69 39.44
CA THR A 499 9.14 -26.99 38.76
C THR A 499 7.72 -27.50 38.53
N ASP A 500 7.37 -27.82 37.27
CA ASP A 500 6.04 -28.37 36.92
C ASP A 500 5.73 -29.67 37.68
N ALA A 501 4.75 -29.61 38.58
CA ALA A 501 4.30 -30.72 39.40
C ALA A 501 3.71 -31.87 38.56
N ALA A 502 3.10 -31.57 37.41
CA ALA A 502 2.54 -32.60 36.54
C ALA A 502 3.64 -33.41 35.84
N ALA A 503 4.69 -32.74 35.36
CA ALA A 503 5.88 -33.42 34.81
C ALA A 503 6.58 -34.29 35.86
N VAL A 504 6.69 -33.80 37.10
CA VAL A 504 7.25 -34.58 38.21
C VAL A 504 6.40 -35.81 38.53
N GLU A 505 5.07 -35.70 38.52
CA GLU A 505 4.18 -36.84 38.76
C GLU A 505 4.27 -37.89 37.64
N ARG A 506 4.41 -37.46 36.37
CA ARG A 506 4.64 -38.38 35.25
C ARG A 506 5.96 -39.16 35.40
N LEU A 507 7.04 -38.49 35.80
CA LEU A 507 8.32 -39.16 36.13
C LEU A 507 8.13 -40.15 37.29
N ARG A 508 7.42 -39.74 38.35
CA ARG A 508 7.20 -40.56 39.55
C ARG A 508 6.40 -41.83 39.23
N SER A 509 5.29 -41.71 38.49
CA SER A 509 4.47 -42.85 38.08
C SER A 509 5.26 -43.80 37.18
N ALA A 510 6.01 -43.28 36.19
CA ALA A 510 6.85 -44.12 35.35
C ALA A 510 7.91 -44.89 36.15
N ILE A 511 8.57 -44.22 37.09
CA ILE A 511 9.57 -44.83 37.97
C ILE A 511 8.93 -45.94 38.85
N ALA A 512 7.75 -45.66 39.42
CA ALA A 512 7.02 -46.60 40.27
C ALA A 512 6.54 -47.85 39.50
N GLU A 513 6.24 -47.70 38.23
CA GLU A 513 5.76 -48.77 37.35
C GLU A 513 6.91 -49.54 36.64
N GLY A 514 8.17 -49.18 36.87
CA GLY A 514 9.28 -49.86 36.21
C GLY A 514 9.45 -49.48 34.73
N ARG A 515 9.00 -48.30 34.31
CA ARG A 515 8.99 -47.84 32.90
C ARG A 515 10.00 -46.73 32.64
N GLU A 516 10.40 -46.60 31.38
CA GLU A 516 11.14 -45.43 30.91
C GLU A 516 10.25 -44.19 30.84
N ALA A 517 10.85 -43.01 31.03
CA ALA A 517 10.18 -41.73 30.84
C ALA A 517 11.16 -40.64 30.41
N ARG A 518 10.66 -39.67 29.65
CA ARG A 518 11.38 -38.45 29.28
C ARG A 518 10.51 -37.25 29.59
N GLU A 519 11.05 -36.31 30.36
CA GLU A 519 10.36 -35.07 30.68
C GLU A 519 11.35 -33.90 30.67
N THR A 520 10.85 -32.70 30.38
CA THR A 520 11.62 -31.47 30.48
C THR A 520 11.13 -30.71 31.72
N VAL A 521 12.00 -30.57 32.71
CA VAL A 521 11.66 -29.98 34.01
C VAL A 521 12.57 -28.80 34.33
N LEU A 522 12.01 -27.75 34.93
CA LEU A 522 12.80 -26.65 35.46
C LEU A 522 13.51 -27.13 36.73
N ASN A 523 14.84 -27.10 36.72
CA ASN A 523 15.70 -27.50 37.82
C ASN A 523 16.58 -26.33 38.24
N TYR A 524 17.26 -26.44 39.38
CA TYR A 524 18.06 -25.38 39.97
C TYR A 524 19.47 -25.89 40.27
N ARG A 525 20.48 -25.11 39.90
CA ARG A 525 21.90 -25.45 40.02
C ARG A 525 22.50 -24.83 41.27
N GLY A 526 23.39 -25.58 41.91
CA GLY A 526 24.21 -25.11 43.02
C GLY A 526 23.42 -24.57 44.22
N PRO A 527 24.13 -24.02 45.22
CA PRO A 527 23.51 -23.41 46.40
C PRO A 527 22.77 -22.10 46.09
N GLU A 528 23.18 -21.39 45.04
CA GLU A 528 22.57 -20.12 44.59
C GLU A 528 21.21 -20.30 43.89
N ARG A 529 20.83 -21.55 43.61
CA ARG A 529 19.57 -21.92 42.97
C ARG A 529 19.33 -21.21 41.63
N THR A 530 20.30 -21.27 40.73
CA THR A 530 20.16 -20.74 39.36
C THR A 530 19.27 -21.68 38.53
N PRO A 531 18.16 -21.23 37.93
CA PRO A 531 17.25 -22.08 37.16
C PRO A 531 17.88 -22.55 35.85
N TRP A 532 17.53 -23.77 35.41
CA TRP A 532 17.86 -24.32 34.09
C TRP A 532 16.82 -25.36 33.66
N TRP A 533 16.60 -25.46 32.36
CA TRP A 533 15.72 -26.49 31.79
C TRP A 533 16.49 -27.79 31.60
N ASN A 534 16.10 -28.80 32.38
CA ASN A 534 16.68 -30.14 32.36
C ASN A 534 15.74 -31.09 31.62
N GLU A 535 16.14 -31.54 30.43
CA GLU A 535 15.51 -32.68 29.76
C GLU A 535 16.08 -33.96 30.38
N VAL A 536 15.27 -34.59 31.25
CA VAL A 536 15.64 -35.79 31.98
C VAL A 536 15.01 -37.02 31.32
N TYR A 537 15.85 -37.99 31.00
CA TYR A 537 15.45 -39.32 30.55
C TYR A 537 15.81 -40.34 31.62
N VAL A 538 14.82 -41.08 32.13
CA VAL A 538 15.01 -42.15 33.10
C VAL A 538 14.71 -43.50 32.46
N ALA A 539 15.57 -44.49 32.71
CA ALA A 539 15.41 -45.85 32.21
C ALA A 539 15.67 -46.89 33.31
N PRO A 540 14.81 -47.91 33.46
CA PRO A 540 14.97 -48.96 34.45
C PRO A 540 16.12 -49.91 34.08
N VAL A 541 16.78 -50.46 35.10
CA VAL A 541 17.80 -51.51 34.97
C VAL A 541 17.38 -52.69 35.82
N PHE A 542 17.36 -53.87 35.20
CA PHE A 542 16.96 -55.13 35.83
C PHE A 542 18.18 -56.03 36.08
N ASP A 543 18.12 -56.84 37.13
CA ASP A 543 19.09 -57.92 37.36
C ASP A 543 18.81 -59.15 36.48
N ASP A 544 19.66 -60.17 36.58
CA ASP A 544 19.54 -61.42 35.83
C ASP A 544 18.25 -62.21 36.17
N ASP A 545 17.63 -61.93 37.32
CA ASP A 545 16.36 -62.51 37.77
C ASP A 545 15.14 -61.69 37.31
N GLY A 546 15.35 -60.62 36.52
CA GLY A 546 14.30 -59.74 36.02
C GLY A 546 13.73 -58.77 37.06
N ARG A 547 14.39 -58.59 38.21
CA ARG A 547 13.98 -57.63 39.24
C ARG A 547 14.58 -56.27 38.95
N LEU A 548 13.77 -55.22 39.13
CA LEU A 548 14.21 -53.84 38.99
C LEU A 548 15.20 -53.50 40.13
N VAL A 549 16.45 -53.16 39.78
CA VAL A 549 17.53 -52.90 40.74
C VAL A 549 18.03 -51.46 40.70
N GLN A 550 17.99 -50.79 39.54
CA GLN A 550 18.47 -49.41 39.40
C GLN A 550 17.64 -48.61 38.40
N TYR A 551 17.79 -47.29 38.44
CA TYR A 551 17.43 -46.40 37.33
C TYR A 551 18.64 -45.63 36.87
N ILE A 552 18.78 -45.48 35.56
CA ILE A 552 19.74 -44.58 34.93
C ILE A 552 18.98 -43.30 34.56
N GLY A 553 19.42 -42.15 35.06
CA GLY A 553 18.94 -40.84 34.65
C GLY A 553 19.98 -40.15 33.76
N VAL A 554 19.57 -39.67 32.60
CA VAL A 554 20.36 -38.84 31.69
C VAL A 554 19.78 -37.44 31.67
N GLN A 555 20.59 -36.43 31.99
CA GLN A 555 20.20 -35.03 32.06
C GLN A 555 20.87 -34.22 30.95
N ASN A 556 20.08 -33.42 30.25
CA ASN A 556 20.54 -32.55 29.18
C ASN A 556 20.06 -31.11 29.40
N ASP A 557 20.97 -30.15 29.25
CA ASP A 557 20.65 -28.72 29.40
C ASP A 557 20.06 -28.18 28.11
N VAL A 558 18.77 -27.87 28.19
CA VAL A 558 18.00 -27.38 27.05
C VAL A 558 17.59 -25.93 27.25
N THR A 559 18.18 -25.21 28.21
CA THR A 559 17.83 -23.82 28.56
C THR A 559 17.89 -22.88 27.36
N VAL A 560 19.02 -22.86 26.64
CA VAL A 560 19.18 -22.00 25.44
C VAL A 560 18.13 -22.30 24.37
N ARG A 561 17.79 -23.58 24.19
CA ARG A 561 16.80 -24.04 23.20
C ARG A 561 15.39 -23.61 23.60
N VAL A 562 15.01 -23.82 24.87
CA VAL A 562 13.69 -23.45 25.40
C VAL A 562 13.51 -21.93 25.39
N ASP A 563 14.50 -21.17 25.86
CA ASP A 563 14.44 -19.70 25.88
C ASP A 563 14.38 -19.09 24.46
N ALA A 564 15.12 -19.66 23.50
CA ALA A 564 15.04 -19.22 22.11
C ALA A 564 13.68 -19.54 21.48
N ALA A 565 13.14 -20.73 21.73
CA ALA A 565 11.81 -21.12 21.25
C ALA A 565 10.70 -20.23 21.86
N GLU A 566 10.80 -19.91 23.15
CA GLU A 566 9.82 -19.05 23.83
C GLU A 566 9.89 -17.60 23.32
N ARG A 567 11.10 -17.05 23.14
CA ARG A 567 11.26 -15.72 22.53
C ARG A 567 10.66 -15.65 21.13
N LEU A 568 10.91 -16.67 20.29
CA LEU A 568 10.33 -16.77 18.96
C LEU A 568 8.80 -16.88 19.02
N ARG A 569 8.26 -17.67 19.96
CA ARG A 569 6.81 -17.80 20.17
C ARG A 569 6.17 -16.47 20.54
N VAL A 570 6.73 -15.75 21.51
CA VAL A 570 6.24 -14.43 21.93
C VAL A 570 6.33 -13.41 20.80
N GLU A 571 7.42 -13.41 20.02
CA GLU A 571 7.55 -12.54 18.84
C GLU A 571 6.52 -12.89 17.76
N HIS A 572 6.28 -14.18 17.53
CA HIS A 572 5.29 -14.66 16.58
C HIS A 572 3.87 -14.27 16.99
N GLU A 573 3.49 -14.49 18.25
CA GLU A 573 2.19 -14.08 18.81
C GLU A 573 1.98 -12.56 18.71
N ARG A 574 3.01 -11.76 19.02
CA ARG A 574 2.97 -10.30 18.83
C ARG A 574 2.78 -9.92 17.36
N SER A 575 3.53 -10.54 16.45
CA SER A 575 3.43 -10.28 15.01
C SER A 575 2.04 -10.64 14.46
N GLN A 576 1.46 -11.78 14.89
CA GLN A 576 0.09 -12.14 14.52
C GLN A 576 -0.92 -11.13 15.06
N SER A 577 -0.75 -10.63 16.29
CA SER A 577 -1.63 -9.62 16.86
C SER A 577 -1.60 -8.32 16.05
N TYR A 578 -0.41 -7.86 15.63
CA TYR A 578 -0.29 -6.68 14.77
C TYR A 578 -0.96 -6.88 13.42
N LEU A 579 -0.78 -8.05 12.78
CA LEU A 579 -1.42 -8.34 11.49
C LEU A 579 -2.95 -8.32 11.58
N ARG A 580 -3.54 -8.87 12.66
CA ARG A 580 -4.99 -8.80 12.89
C ARG A 580 -5.47 -7.37 13.06
N GLU A 581 -4.68 -6.54 13.75
CA GLU A 581 -5.02 -5.12 13.91
C GLU A 581 -4.93 -4.38 12.58
N VAL A 582 -3.88 -4.60 11.77
CA VAL A 582 -3.78 -4.04 10.41
C VAL A 582 -5.00 -4.42 9.56
N GLU A 583 -5.42 -5.68 9.59
CA GLU A 583 -6.62 -6.14 8.88
C GLU A 583 -7.89 -5.42 9.36
N ARG A 584 -8.02 -5.21 10.69
CA ARG A 584 -9.12 -4.45 11.28
C ARG A 584 -9.09 -2.98 10.81
N LEU A 585 -7.92 -2.34 10.76
CA LEU A 585 -7.76 -0.97 10.29
C LEU A 585 -8.10 -0.81 8.80
N ALA A 586 -7.68 -1.78 7.97
CA ALA A 586 -7.82 -1.70 6.52
C ALA A 586 -9.21 -2.08 6.00
N TYR A 587 -9.91 -3.01 6.67
CA TYR A 587 -11.10 -3.66 6.12
C TYR A 587 -12.34 -3.59 7.00
N ARG A 588 -12.26 -2.98 8.19
CA ARG A 588 -13.42 -2.85 9.09
C ARG A 588 -13.75 -1.41 9.42
N ASP A 589 -15.04 -1.15 9.57
CA ASP A 589 -15.54 0.11 10.10
C ASP A 589 -15.16 0.23 11.59
N PRO A 590 -14.53 1.34 12.03
CA PRO A 590 -13.99 1.46 13.39
C PRO A 590 -15.07 1.50 14.48
N LEU A 591 -16.29 1.92 14.14
CA LEU A 591 -17.38 2.05 15.11
C LEU A 591 -18.12 0.72 15.30
N THR A 592 -18.56 0.11 14.19
CA THR A 592 -19.44 -1.06 14.20
C THR A 592 -18.70 -2.40 14.10
N GLY A 593 -17.43 -2.38 13.66
CA GLY A 593 -16.64 -3.60 13.41
C GLY A 593 -17.09 -4.42 12.20
N LEU A 594 -18.12 -3.97 11.47
CA LEU A 594 -18.54 -4.54 10.19
C LEU A 594 -17.47 -4.30 9.13
N LEU A 595 -17.64 -4.90 7.94
CA LEU A 595 -16.77 -4.57 6.81
C LEU A 595 -16.90 -3.08 6.49
N ASN A 596 -15.83 -2.46 6.02
CA ASN A 596 -15.91 -1.12 5.44
C ASN A 596 -16.32 -1.19 3.97
N ARG A 597 -16.64 -0.04 3.37
CA ARG A 597 -16.96 0.09 1.95
C ARG A 597 -15.97 -0.66 1.06
N ARG A 598 -14.68 -0.44 1.27
CA ARG A 598 -13.60 -1.03 0.46
C ARG A 598 -13.68 -2.55 0.43
N ARG A 599 -13.69 -3.20 1.60
CA ARG A 599 -13.72 -4.67 1.67
C ARG A 599 -14.98 -5.24 1.04
N LEU A 600 -16.10 -4.52 1.14
CA LEU A 600 -17.35 -4.91 0.52
C LEU A 600 -17.27 -4.82 -1.01
N THR A 601 -16.71 -3.74 -1.56
CA THR A 601 -16.51 -3.57 -3.02
C THR A 601 -15.65 -4.70 -3.58
N GLU A 602 -14.46 -4.94 -3.00
CA GLU A 602 -13.57 -6.04 -3.40
C GLU A 602 -14.28 -7.40 -3.33
N SER A 603 -15.11 -7.60 -2.30
CA SER A 603 -15.85 -8.86 -2.14
C SER A 603 -17.00 -8.98 -3.14
N LEU A 604 -17.68 -7.89 -3.51
CA LEU A 604 -18.75 -7.90 -4.51
C LEU A 604 -18.17 -8.20 -5.90
N GLU A 605 -17.10 -7.52 -6.30
CA GLU A 605 -16.44 -7.76 -7.59
C GLU A 605 -16.00 -9.23 -7.73
N ALA A 606 -15.36 -9.78 -6.70
CA ALA A 606 -15.00 -11.20 -6.68
C ALA A 606 -16.23 -12.11 -6.75
N THR A 607 -17.33 -11.74 -6.06
CA THR A 607 -18.58 -12.48 -6.10
C THR A 607 -19.25 -12.43 -7.47
N LEU A 608 -19.24 -11.28 -8.16
CA LEU A 608 -19.80 -11.13 -9.50
C LEU A 608 -19.04 -11.96 -10.53
N LEU A 609 -17.70 -11.99 -10.46
CA LEU A 609 -16.88 -12.87 -11.30
C LEU A 609 -17.20 -14.35 -11.07
N GLN A 610 -17.36 -14.77 -9.81
CA GLN A 610 -17.78 -16.13 -9.49
C GLN A 610 -19.20 -16.43 -9.97
N ALA A 611 -20.12 -15.48 -9.80
CA ALA A 611 -21.52 -15.62 -10.20
C ALA A 611 -21.66 -15.76 -11.72
N GLN A 612 -20.85 -15.02 -12.49
CA GLN A 612 -20.78 -15.15 -13.94
C GLN A 612 -20.32 -16.54 -14.37
N VAL A 613 -19.29 -17.10 -13.73
CA VAL A 613 -18.77 -18.45 -14.05
C VAL A 613 -19.74 -19.55 -13.61
N ALA A 614 -20.40 -19.37 -12.47
CA ALA A 614 -21.30 -20.36 -11.89
C ALA A 614 -22.77 -20.21 -12.36
N GLU A 615 -23.06 -19.23 -13.23
CA GLU A 615 -24.42 -18.88 -13.67
C GLU A 615 -25.40 -18.65 -12.52
N THR A 616 -24.91 -18.01 -11.44
CA THR A 616 -25.74 -17.63 -10.27
C THR A 616 -26.01 -16.13 -10.27
N GLY A 617 -26.99 -15.71 -9.47
CA GLY A 617 -27.34 -14.32 -9.19
C GLY A 617 -26.70 -13.81 -7.90
N VAL A 618 -26.75 -12.49 -7.72
CA VAL A 618 -26.33 -11.79 -6.51
C VAL A 618 -27.36 -10.73 -6.18
N ALA A 619 -27.81 -10.64 -4.93
CA ALA A 619 -28.65 -9.55 -4.48
C ALA A 619 -27.86 -8.56 -3.61
N LEU A 620 -28.05 -7.27 -3.84
CA LEU A 620 -27.45 -6.18 -3.09
C LEU A 620 -28.55 -5.36 -2.40
N LEU A 621 -28.45 -5.19 -1.09
CA LEU A 621 -29.39 -4.41 -0.30
C LEU A 621 -28.69 -3.17 0.24
N TYR A 622 -29.23 -2.00 -0.07
CA TYR A 622 -28.80 -0.71 0.47
C TYR A 622 -29.74 -0.31 1.60
N VAL A 623 -29.21 -0.14 2.81
CA VAL A 623 -29.96 0.09 4.05
C VAL A 623 -29.57 1.46 4.62
N ASP A 624 -30.55 2.30 4.91
CA ASP A 624 -30.39 3.60 5.54
C ASP A 624 -31.29 3.67 6.80
N LEU A 625 -30.76 4.18 7.92
CA LEU A 625 -31.56 4.35 9.15
C LEU A 625 -32.35 5.67 9.11
N ASP A 626 -33.67 5.55 9.07
CA ASP A 626 -34.56 6.72 9.00
C ASP A 626 -34.43 7.59 10.26
N GLY A 627 -34.21 8.89 10.07
CA GLY A 627 -34.19 9.87 11.16
C GLY A 627 -32.94 9.83 12.06
N PHE A 628 -31.85 9.15 11.66
CA PHE A 628 -30.63 9.05 12.47
C PHE A 628 -30.06 10.41 12.90
N LYS A 629 -30.10 11.41 12.01
CA LYS A 629 -29.68 12.78 12.35
C LYS A 629 -30.47 13.37 13.53
N GLN A 630 -31.78 13.13 13.60
CA GLN A 630 -32.62 13.61 14.70
C GLN A 630 -32.25 12.94 16.01
N VAL A 631 -31.86 11.65 15.97
CA VAL A 631 -31.34 10.93 17.15
C VAL A 631 -30.04 11.58 17.64
N ASN A 632 -29.11 11.90 16.74
CA ASN A 632 -27.87 12.61 17.08
C ASN A 632 -28.16 13.99 17.69
N ASP A 633 -29.07 14.76 17.08
CA ASP A 633 -29.42 16.09 17.53
C ASP A 633 -30.10 16.07 18.92
N LEU A 634 -30.94 15.06 19.19
CA LEU A 634 -31.70 14.94 20.43
C LEU A 634 -30.91 14.32 21.59
N HIS A 635 -30.09 13.30 21.31
CA HIS A 635 -29.44 12.48 22.33
C HIS A 635 -27.91 12.60 22.36
N GLY A 636 -27.33 13.31 21.38
CA GLY A 636 -25.90 13.48 21.19
C GLY A 636 -25.26 12.35 20.40
N HIS A 637 -24.12 12.64 19.76
CA HIS A 637 -23.40 11.71 18.88
C HIS A 637 -23.02 10.38 19.55
N ALA A 638 -22.69 10.37 20.86
CA ALA A 638 -22.36 9.13 21.57
C ALA A 638 -23.52 8.12 21.58
N VAL A 639 -24.77 8.60 21.69
CA VAL A 639 -25.95 7.72 21.63
C VAL A 639 -26.23 7.26 20.21
N GLY A 640 -25.97 8.11 19.21
CA GLY A 640 -26.01 7.70 17.81
C GLY A 640 -24.99 6.62 17.48
N ASP A 641 -23.78 6.73 18.02
CA ASP A 641 -22.73 5.72 17.87
C ASP A 641 -23.14 4.36 18.47
N GLU A 642 -23.69 4.36 19.68
CA GLU A 642 -24.25 3.16 20.31
C GLU A 642 -25.43 2.58 19.51
N LEU A 643 -26.30 3.42 18.95
CA LEU A 643 -27.40 3.01 18.09
C LEU A 643 -26.89 2.30 16.84
N LEU A 644 -25.86 2.84 16.18
CA LEU A 644 -25.25 2.23 15.00
C LEU A 644 -24.60 0.88 15.32
N GLN A 645 -23.93 0.76 16.47
CA GLN A 645 -23.38 -0.51 16.95
C GLN A 645 -24.48 -1.55 17.19
N ALA A 646 -25.56 -1.16 17.86
CA ALA A 646 -26.68 -2.06 18.14
C ALA A 646 -27.41 -2.47 16.85
N ALA A 647 -27.58 -1.56 15.89
CA ALA A 647 -28.15 -1.85 14.57
C ALA A 647 -27.26 -2.81 13.78
N ALA A 648 -25.94 -2.59 13.77
CA ALA A 648 -24.96 -3.45 13.12
C ALA A 648 -24.99 -4.88 13.67
N ASP A 649 -24.97 -5.05 14.98
CA ASP A 649 -25.06 -6.36 15.61
C ASP A 649 -26.39 -7.05 15.26
N ARG A 650 -27.50 -6.31 15.29
CA ARG A 650 -28.81 -6.86 14.96
C ARG A 650 -28.88 -7.33 13.51
N LEU A 651 -28.42 -6.52 12.55
CA LEU A 651 -28.36 -6.91 11.14
C LEU A 651 -27.48 -8.16 10.98
N ARG A 652 -26.28 -8.17 11.56
CA ARG A 652 -25.34 -9.30 11.46
C ARG A 652 -25.93 -10.61 11.97
N THR A 653 -26.69 -10.60 13.07
CA THR A 653 -27.32 -11.82 13.62
C THR A 653 -28.46 -12.39 12.77
N ARG A 654 -28.99 -11.61 11.81
CA ARG A 654 -30.05 -12.05 10.89
C ARG A 654 -29.55 -12.63 9.57
N LEU A 655 -28.28 -12.42 9.26
CA LEU A 655 -27.66 -12.84 8.01
C LEU A 655 -27.03 -14.24 8.13
N ARG A 656 -26.98 -14.99 7.02
CA ARG A 656 -26.33 -16.32 7.00
C ARG A 656 -24.82 -16.17 6.88
N ARG A 657 -24.07 -17.24 7.17
CA ARG A 657 -22.60 -17.23 7.21
C ARG A 657 -21.93 -16.79 5.88
N GLY A 658 -22.62 -16.93 4.75
CA GLY A 658 -22.13 -16.53 3.43
C GLY A 658 -22.52 -15.10 3.03
N ASP A 659 -23.43 -14.45 3.75
CA ASP A 659 -23.82 -13.07 3.45
C ASP A 659 -22.76 -12.10 3.98
N LEU A 660 -22.57 -11.00 3.25
CA LEU A 660 -21.63 -9.96 3.63
C LEU A 660 -22.39 -8.71 4.06
N ILE A 661 -21.88 -8.02 5.07
CA ILE A 661 -22.45 -6.76 5.54
C ILE A 661 -21.35 -5.75 5.83
N ALA A 662 -21.56 -4.53 5.36
CA ALA A 662 -20.67 -3.40 5.57
C ALA A 662 -21.43 -2.15 6.02
N ARG A 663 -20.70 -1.24 6.67
CA ARG A 663 -21.12 0.14 6.87
C ARG A 663 -20.34 1.05 5.91
N LEU A 664 -21.05 1.87 5.15
CA LEU A 664 -20.44 2.80 4.19
C LEU A 664 -19.97 4.09 4.86
N GLY A 665 -20.73 4.55 5.83
CA GLY A 665 -20.53 5.81 6.54
C GLY A 665 -21.87 6.28 7.10
N GLY A 666 -21.84 7.16 8.12
CA GLY A 666 -23.07 7.68 8.71
C GLY A 666 -24.02 6.55 9.19
N ASP A 667 -25.24 6.55 8.65
CA ASP A 667 -26.34 5.62 8.87
C ASP A 667 -26.54 4.59 7.74
N GLU A 668 -25.61 4.51 6.79
CA GLU A 668 -25.72 3.68 5.60
C GLU A 668 -25.00 2.33 5.75
N PHE A 669 -25.72 1.24 5.47
CA PHE A 669 -25.22 -0.13 5.43
C PHE A 669 -25.50 -0.78 4.08
N LEU A 670 -24.64 -1.71 3.67
CA LEU A 670 -24.84 -2.55 2.50
C LEU A 670 -24.75 -4.02 2.87
N VAL A 671 -25.62 -4.83 2.26
CA VAL A 671 -25.62 -6.29 2.41
C VAL A 671 -25.52 -6.96 1.04
N ILE A 672 -24.65 -7.96 0.91
CA ILE A 672 -24.53 -8.81 -0.29
C ILE A 672 -25.03 -10.20 0.04
N LEU A 673 -25.94 -10.70 -0.80
CA LEU A 673 -26.44 -12.08 -0.77
C LEU A 673 -25.89 -12.80 -2.01
N PRO A 674 -24.79 -13.56 -1.87
CA PRO A 674 -24.19 -14.28 -2.99
C PRO A 674 -24.95 -15.58 -3.31
N ALA A 675 -24.67 -16.16 -4.48
CA ALA A 675 -25.08 -17.50 -4.89
C ALA A 675 -26.59 -17.74 -4.75
N VAL A 676 -27.39 -16.78 -5.21
CA VAL A 676 -28.84 -16.92 -5.36
C VAL A 676 -29.15 -17.38 -6.79
N ASP A 677 -30.33 -17.94 -7.05
CA ASP A 677 -30.75 -18.16 -8.44
C ASP A 677 -30.85 -16.80 -9.15
N GLN A 678 -30.41 -16.71 -10.41
CA GLN A 678 -30.48 -15.45 -11.16
C GLN A 678 -31.90 -14.92 -11.21
N GLU A 679 -32.90 -15.76 -11.49
CA GLU A 679 -34.30 -15.31 -11.63
C GLU A 679 -34.91 -14.89 -10.29
N GLU A 680 -34.46 -15.50 -9.19
CA GLU A 680 -34.99 -15.27 -7.84
C GLU A 680 -34.19 -14.21 -7.05
N ALA A 681 -33.03 -13.78 -7.53
CA ALA A 681 -32.10 -12.92 -6.80
C ALA A 681 -32.78 -11.69 -6.19
N ARG A 682 -33.60 -10.98 -6.97
CA ARG A 682 -34.35 -9.82 -6.48
C ARG A 682 -35.40 -10.19 -5.44
N ALA A 683 -36.17 -11.26 -5.68
CA ALA A 683 -37.23 -11.69 -4.77
C ALA A 683 -36.64 -12.14 -3.41
N GLU A 684 -35.51 -12.84 -3.43
CA GLU A 684 -34.79 -13.22 -2.22
C GLU A 684 -34.22 -11.98 -1.51
N GLY A 685 -33.66 -11.03 -2.25
CA GLY A 685 -33.21 -9.75 -1.71
C GLY A 685 -34.34 -8.96 -1.03
N GLU A 686 -35.54 -8.90 -1.64
CA GLU A 686 -36.73 -8.25 -1.08
C GLU A 686 -37.23 -8.98 0.18
N ARG A 687 -37.21 -10.31 0.19
CA ARG A 687 -37.56 -11.13 1.36
C ARG A 687 -36.63 -10.84 2.54
N VAL A 688 -35.32 -10.83 2.30
CA VAL A 688 -34.31 -10.52 3.34
C VAL A 688 -34.43 -9.06 3.78
N ALA A 689 -34.64 -8.12 2.86
CA ALA A 689 -34.84 -6.70 3.19
C ALA A 689 -36.01 -6.51 4.16
N GLY A 690 -37.15 -7.17 3.94
CA GLY A 690 -38.28 -7.12 4.89
C GLY A 690 -37.89 -7.63 6.29
N GLN A 691 -37.17 -8.74 6.37
CA GLN A 691 -36.71 -9.30 7.65
C GLN A 691 -35.75 -8.38 8.40
N LEU A 692 -34.85 -7.71 7.68
CA LEU A 692 -33.91 -6.76 8.26
C LEU A 692 -34.64 -5.49 8.74
N ALA A 693 -35.58 -4.96 7.95
CA ALA A 693 -36.39 -3.81 8.33
C ALA A 693 -37.23 -4.10 9.59
N ASP A 694 -37.89 -5.26 9.65
CA ASP A 694 -38.67 -5.69 10.83
C ASP A 694 -37.80 -5.83 12.08
N ALA A 695 -36.58 -6.35 11.92
CA ALA A 695 -35.64 -6.48 13.04
C ALA A 695 -35.17 -5.11 13.55
N LEU A 696 -34.89 -4.17 12.65
CA LEU A 696 -34.46 -2.81 13.01
C LEU A 696 -35.57 -1.98 13.65
N CYS A 697 -36.84 -2.23 13.30
CA CYS A 697 -37.99 -1.58 13.95
C CYS A 697 -38.16 -1.91 15.44
N GLN A 698 -37.53 -2.97 15.94
CA GLN A 698 -37.57 -3.31 17.36
C GLN A 698 -36.70 -2.33 18.18
N PRO A 699 -37.08 -1.96 19.41
CA PRO A 699 -36.27 -1.06 20.23
C PRO A 699 -34.81 -1.53 20.40
N LEU A 700 -33.87 -0.61 20.27
CA LEU A 700 -32.43 -0.80 20.45
C LEU A 700 -32.00 -0.20 21.79
N THR A 701 -31.18 -0.92 22.55
CA THR A 701 -30.75 -0.50 23.89
C THR A 701 -29.51 0.38 23.79
N THR A 702 -29.55 1.55 24.43
CA THR A 702 -28.43 2.49 24.59
C THR A 702 -28.25 2.84 26.08
N THR A 703 -27.15 3.48 26.44
CA THR A 703 -26.85 3.98 27.80
C THR A 703 -27.89 4.97 28.31
N ARG A 704 -28.60 5.67 27.41
CA ARG A 704 -29.69 6.61 27.75
C ARG A 704 -31.10 6.03 27.66
N GLY A 705 -31.24 4.73 27.41
CA GLY A 705 -32.53 4.03 27.31
C GLY A 705 -32.76 3.37 25.96
N THR A 706 -34.02 3.05 25.64
CA THR A 706 -34.37 2.37 24.39
C THR A 706 -34.73 3.37 23.30
N VAL A 707 -34.06 3.28 22.15
CA VAL A 707 -34.31 4.10 20.95
C VAL A 707 -34.95 3.21 19.89
N SER A 708 -36.01 3.69 19.23
CA SER A 708 -36.63 2.99 18.11
C SER A 708 -36.35 3.77 16.83
N VAL A 709 -35.88 3.07 15.80
CA VAL A 709 -35.63 3.63 14.47
C VAL A 709 -36.31 2.76 13.42
N ARG A 710 -36.57 3.34 12.26
CA ARG A 710 -36.96 2.58 11.05
C ARG A 710 -35.77 2.51 10.12
N ALA A 711 -35.86 1.63 9.13
CA ALA A 711 -34.86 1.55 8.08
C ALA A 711 -35.54 1.52 6.72
N SER A 712 -35.00 2.32 5.80
CA SER A 712 -35.35 2.29 4.40
C SER A 712 -34.37 1.39 3.66
N ILE A 713 -34.89 0.37 2.97
CA ILE A 713 -34.05 -0.63 2.29
C ILE A 713 -34.41 -0.72 0.81
N GLY A 714 -33.41 -0.55 -0.05
CA GLY A 714 -33.51 -0.74 -1.49
C GLY A 714 -32.75 -1.98 -1.95
N VAL A 715 -33.31 -2.72 -2.89
CA VAL A 715 -32.74 -3.99 -3.38
C VAL A 715 -32.39 -3.89 -4.86
N SER A 716 -31.22 -4.34 -5.26
CA SER A 716 -30.84 -4.60 -6.66
C SER A 716 -30.32 -6.02 -6.84
N ALA A 717 -30.33 -6.49 -8.08
CA ALA A 717 -29.91 -7.85 -8.40
C ALA A 717 -29.03 -7.92 -9.66
N TYR A 718 -27.98 -8.73 -9.60
CA TYR A 718 -27.23 -9.19 -10.77
C TYR A 718 -27.90 -10.44 -11.34
N PRO A 719 -28.06 -10.54 -12.69
CA PRO A 719 -27.63 -9.56 -13.70
C PRO A 719 -28.66 -8.48 -14.08
N GLN A 720 -29.85 -8.44 -13.47
CA GLN A 720 -30.98 -7.65 -13.97
C GLN A 720 -30.82 -6.12 -13.86
N ASP A 721 -30.11 -5.65 -12.83
CA ASP A 721 -30.02 -4.23 -12.47
C ASP A 721 -28.64 -3.62 -12.73
N GLY A 722 -27.63 -4.45 -12.99
CA GLY A 722 -26.25 -4.02 -13.22
C GLY A 722 -25.29 -5.21 -13.29
N SER A 723 -24.12 -5.00 -13.91
CA SER A 723 -23.05 -5.99 -14.05
C SER A 723 -21.80 -5.68 -13.22
N ASP A 724 -21.79 -4.55 -12.54
CA ASP A 724 -20.67 -4.03 -11.75
C ASP A 724 -21.16 -3.47 -10.39
N PHE A 725 -20.21 -3.09 -9.54
CA PHE A 725 -20.50 -2.57 -8.20
C PHE A 725 -21.33 -1.27 -8.28
N ASP A 726 -20.91 -0.30 -9.09
CA ASP A 726 -21.54 1.01 -9.15
C ASP A 726 -22.96 0.96 -9.71
N GLY A 727 -23.21 0.15 -10.75
CA GLY A 727 -24.54 -0.04 -11.31
C GLY A 727 -25.51 -0.66 -10.31
N LEU A 728 -25.08 -1.70 -9.58
CA LEU A 728 -25.90 -2.35 -8.57
C LEU A 728 -26.18 -1.43 -7.37
N VAL A 729 -25.17 -0.71 -6.87
CA VAL A 729 -25.33 0.26 -5.77
C VAL A 729 -26.27 1.38 -6.19
N HIS A 730 -26.09 1.97 -7.38
CA HIS A 730 -26.94 3.04 -7.89
C HIS A 730 -28.41 2.59 -8.02
N ALA A 731 -28.65 1.38 -8.51
CA ALA A 731 -30.01 0.83 -8.61
C ALA A 731 -30.66 0.60 -7.23
N ALA A 732 -29.89 0.10 -6.25
CA ALA A 732 -30.38 -0.13 -4.89
C ALA A 732 -30.67 1.18 -4.16
N ASP A 733 -29.74 2.15 -4.22
CA ASP A 733 -29.89 3.48 -3.61
C ASP A 733 -31.15 4.19 -4.10
N ARG A 734 -31.37 4.22 -5.43
CA ARG A 734 -32.58 4.81 -6.01
C ARG A 734 -33.88 4.15 -5.53
N ARG A 735 -33.86 2.85 -5.22
CA ARG A 735 -35.02 2.14 -4.66
C ARG A 735 -35.18 2.39 -3.16
N MET A 736 -34.08 2.50 -2.42
CA MET A 736 -34.07 2.90 -1.01
C MET A 736 -34.69 4.29 -0.87
N TYR A 737 -34.30 5.26 -1.69
CA TYR A 737 -34.87 6.61 -1.66
C TYR A 737 -36.39 6.62 -1.91
N ARG A 738 -36.88 5.75 -2.80
CA ARG A 738 -38.33 5.57 -3.03
C ARG A 738 -39.04 4.95 -1.82
N ALA A 739 -38.39 4.04 -1.10
CA ALA A 739 -38.92 3.48 0.15
C ALA A 739 -38.98 4.56 1.24
N LYS A 740 -37.90 5.34 1.39
CA LYS A 740 -37.80 6.46 2.35
C LYS A 740 -38.87 7.52 2.13
N ALA A 741 -39.15 7.86 0.88
CA ALA A 741 -40.24 8.79 0.52
C ALA A 741 -41.64 8.28 0.93
N ARG A 742 -41.87 6.96 0.94
CA ARG A 742 -43.14 6.38 1.39
C ARG A 742 -43.27 6.47 2.91
N HIS A 743 -42.21 6.20 3.66
CA HIS A 743 -42.19 6.34 5.12
C HIS A 743 -42.43 7.79 5.56
N GLY A 744 -41.82 8.76 4.86
CA GLY A 744 -42.03 10.19 5.13
C GLY A 744 -43.45 10.71 4.81
N ALA A 745 -44.19 10.03 3.93
CA ALA A 745 -45.59 10.35 3.63
C ALA A 745 -46.58 9.75 4.63
N GLU A 746 -46.15 8.80 5.46
CA GLU A 746 -46.96 8.09 6.45
C GLU A 746 -46.88 8.71 7.87
N GLU A 747 -46.07 9.76 8.11
CA GLU A 747 -46.11 10.53 9.36
C GLU A 747 -47.41 11.38 9.42
N PRO A 748 -48.36 11.09 10.33
CA PRO A 748 -49.44 12.02 10.60
C PRO A 748 -48.91 13.15 11.48
N ALA A 749 -49.38 14.37 11.23
CA ALA A 749 -49.26 15.49 12.14
C ALA A 749 -49.82 15.12 13.54
N SER A 750 -48.95 14.75 14.48
CA SER A 750 -49.26 14.65 15.92
C SER A 750 -47.97 14.87 16.72
N GLY A 751 -47.84 15.81 17.65
CA GLY A 751 -48.80 16.76 18.21
C GLY A 751 -48.15 18.12 18.54
N ARG A 752 -49.03 19.08 18.79
CA ARG A 752 -48.75 20.40 19.35
C ARG A 752 -48.43 20.30 20.84
#